data_AF-A0A3M7N4R5-F1
#
_entry.id   AF-A0A3M7N4R5-F1
#
_cell.length_a   1.000
_cell.length_b   1.000
_cell.length_c   1.000
_cell.angle_alpha   90.00
_cell.angle_beta   90.00
_cell.angle_gamma   90.00
#
_symmetry.space_group_name_H-M   'P 1'
#
loop_
_entity.id
_entity.type
_entity.pdbx_description
1 polymer ?
#
loop_
_entity_poly.entity_id
_entity_poly.type
_entity_poly.pdbx_seq_one_letter_code
_entity_poly.pdbx_strand_id
1 'polypeptide(L)'
;MREALGNLGIDPDQKSAATKVVLAHILTLDSPAREMADFLTEPSFNLPGTDHHLNLVLGLKLTQDPALRDGGEGDGNLVRLRAYFMAPQNWQTLHKALCRAAQLGLIRPGSFEYVMDHLYRYADASAEESTREALQREAGELLANFKESRLFGLQDLNQLWVSAFVDKLLSESLTAASWKLLLALRDEDEVLSIIKDSRLPPLTTSGLDAAVAFLQSFSKSRLSKVRESMQRRPLAPCSAQVLSRLLPEGDFVGWLKGTLIDRMQNEISVDENKVVQMLPDRILAHVLASVTEEILVKTWSGECGPEVMYGWGKVITSLDRISFKQWLLDQSNFNLMCSTLSCRLGQQEQFLVGVWILVKLCWSRARATSISQQLSLREAFDRLFPALLRAFNFGAEQLKLFTQSLPFEGTFVQKLSLLLNREHLSELTARVDVGEEGKQPTEVSVSNLMDDDLYRQLQTKSVDGLCELGESINADLSTFAQISRKLIHGDKYAIRVVKRLLQHNLPIKTSLSQSAPQRIQSRALQEHASDGATEAASMHSHSRVGRQTGQSHLLPSQALGLMERLALAFALAPSLSARSALVQVHWCYTFLHRYGAPITPAITRALWHAGVTRYHGNGPSYSQMHWILKIVSEVEGQGVAGMLLWNSDFRKRREAILRTVASEVAADEEGGEKKAMKQNGSAGRGRRQ
;
A
#
# COMPACT_ATOMS: atom_id res chain seq x y z
N MET A 1 -39.10 -42.37 -19.47
CA MET A 1 -38.74 -41.77 -20.79
C MET A 1 -38.37 -42.79 -21.86
N ARG A 2 -37.34 -43.64 -21.68
CA ARG A 2 -36.91 -44.63 -22.71
C ARG A 2 -38.04 -45.59 -23.11
N GLU A 3 -38.81 -46.06 -22.12
CA GLU A 3 -40.01 -46.88 -22.32
C GLU A 3 -41.14 -46.13 -23.05
N ALA A 4 -41.34 -44.84 -22.74
CA ALA A 4 -42.35 -44.01 -23.41
C ALA A 4 -42.03 -43.76 -24.89
N LEU A 5 -40.76 -43.54 -25.23
CA LEU A 5 -40.31 -43.43 -26.63
C LEU A 5 -40.46 -44.76 -27.38
N GLY A 6 -40.12 -45.87 -26.73
CA GLY A 6 -40.32 -47.22 -27.26
C GLY A 6 -41.79 -47.55 -27.52
N ASN A 7 -42.68 -47.20 -26.60
CA ASN A 7 -44.13 -47.41 -26.73
C ASN A 7 -44.77 -46.59 -27.86
N LEU A 8 -44.13 -45.47 -28.24
CA LEU A 8 -44.60 -44.60 -29.33
C LEU A 8 -43.94 -44.92 -30.67
N GLY A 9 -43.05 -45.92 -30.74
CA GLY A 9 -42.35 -46.31 -31.96
C GLY A 9 -41.46 -45.19 -32.54
N ILE A 10 -41.08 -44.22 -31.72
CA ILE A 10 -40.25 -43.09 -32.17
C ILE A 10 -38.80 -43.53 -32.10
N ASP A 11 -38.18 -43.61 -33.27
CA ASP A 11 -36.74 -43.80 -33.38
C ASP A 11 -36.03 -42.67 -32.60
N PRO A 12 -35.17 -42.96 -31.61
CA PRO A 12 -34.39 -41.94 -30.90
C PRO A 12 -33.56 -41.07 -31.85
N ASP A 13 -33.27 -41.52 -33.07
CA ASP A 13 -32.58 -40.73 -34.09
C ASP A 13 -33.48 -39.67 -34.78
N GLN A 14 -34.81 -39.73 -34.61
CA GLN A 14 -35.76 -38.71 -35.08
C GLN A 14 -35.86 -37.51 -34.11
N LYS A 15 -34.82 -36.68 -34.18
CA LYS A 15 -34.50 -35.55 -33.27
C LYS A 15 -35.66 -34.63 -32.86
N SER A 16 -36.51 -34.22 -33.80
CA SER A 16 -37.60 -33.25 -33.54
C SER A 16 -38.85 -33.88 -32.94
N ALA A 17 -39.20 -35.11 -33.35
CA ALA A 17 -40.38 -35.82 -32.87
C ALA A 17 -40.18 -36.33 -31.44
N ALA A 18 -38.98 -36.87 -31.14
CA ALA A 18 -38.63 -37.34 -29.80
C ALA A 18 -38.67 -36.21 -28.77
N THR A 19 -38.12 -35.03 -29.08
CA THR A 19 -38.13 -33.87 -28.17
C THR A 19 -39.55 -33.41 -27.83
N LYS A 20 -40.46 -33.35 -28.82
CA LYS A 20 -41.86 -32.96 -28.60
C LYS A 20 -42.62 -33.95 -27.73
N VAL A 21 -42.39 -35.25 -27.94
CA VAL A 21 -42.99 -36.31 -27.13
C VAL A 21 -42.44 -36.33 -25.71
N VAL A 22 -41.13 -36.13 -25.55
CA VAL A 22 -40.50 -36.00 -24.23
C VAL A 22 -41.07 -34.79 -23.48
N LEU A 23 -41.21 -33.64 -24.14
CA LEU A 23 -41.84 -32.46 -23.54
C LEU A 23 -43.30 -32.72 -23.14
N ALA A 24 -44.09 -33.34 -24.02
CA ALA A 24 -45.48 -33.72 -23.73
C ALA A 24 -45.60 -34.72 -22.58
N HIS A 25 -44.64 -35.63 -22.43
CA HIS A 25 -44.62 -36.59 -21.34
C HIS A 25 -44.15 -35.98 -20.02
N ILE A 26 -43.08 -35.17 -20.02
CA ILE A 26 -42.57 -34.45 -18.83
C ILE A 26 -43.66 -33.59 -18.20
N LEU A 27 -44.54 -33.02 -19.03
CA LEU A 27 -45.71 -32.27 -18.60
C LEU A 27 -46.74 -33.05 -17.78
N THR A 28 -46.79 -34.37 -17.95
CA THR A 28 -47.75 -35.24 -17.25
C THR A 28 -47.23 -35.70 -15.88
N LEU A 29 -45.98 -35.38 -15.55
CA LEU A 29 -45.31 -35.86 -14.33
C LEU A 29 -45.50 -34.88 -13.17
N ASP A 30 -45.43 -35.39 -11.95
CA ASP A 30 -45.60 -34.60 -10.71
C ASP A 30 -44.46 -33.59 -10.48
N SER A 31 -43.29 -33.82 -11.07
CA SER A 31 -42.13 -32.92 -10.98
C SER A 31 -41.45 -32.69 -12.34
N PRO A 32 -42.08 -31.91 -13.25
CA PRO A 32 -41.56 -31.65 -14.58
C PRO A 32 -40.13 -31.10 -14.58
N ALA A 33 -39.77 -30.28 -13.58
CA ALA A 33 -38.43 -29.68 -13.51
C ALA A 33 -37.32 -30.68 -13.21
N ARG A 34 -37.57 -31.65 -12.33
CA ARG A 34 -36.59 -32.68 -11.99
C ARG A 34 -36.39 -33.65 -13.14
N GLU A 35 -37.49 -34.08 -13.75
CA GLU A 35 -37.47 -34.99 -14.90
C GLU A 35 -36.80 -34.34 -16.11
N MET A 36 -37.02 -33.03 -16.29
CA MET A 36 -36.29 -32.23 -17.28
C MET A 36 -34.79 -32.16 -16.99
N ALA A 37 -34.42 -31.97 -15.72
CA ALA A 37 -33.03 -31.92 -15.31
C ALA A 37 -32.31 -33.25 -15.56
N ASP A 38 -32.95 -34.36 -15.22
CA ASP A 38 -32.45 -35.70 -15.46
C ASP A 38 -32.33 -35.97 -16.97
N PHE A 39 -33.33 -35.55 -17.77
CA PHE A 39 -33.24 -35.63 -19.23
C PHE A 39 -32.02 -34.89 -19.77
N LEU A 40 -31.86 -33.59 -19.45
CA LEU A 40 -30.78 -32.74 -19.98
C LEU A 40 -29.37 -33.24 -19.63
N THR A 41 -29.22 -33.95 -18.51
CA THR A 41 -27.93 -34.44 -18.01
C THR A 41 -27.62 -35.88 -18.38
N GLU A 42 -28.59 -36.62 -18.94
CA GLU A 42 -28.44 -38.03 -19.31
C GLU A 42 -27.79 -38.18 -20.70
N PRO A 43 -26.53 -38.69 -20.79
CA PRO A 43 -25.80 -38.77 -22.05
C PRO A 43 -26.46 -39.68 -23.08
N SER A 44 -27.24 -40.67 -22.62
CA SER A 44 -27.94 -41.59 -23.54
C SER A 44 -29.06 -40.92 -24.34
N PHE A 45 -29.57 -39.76 -23.91
CA PHE A 45 -30.55 -38.95 -24.65
C PHE A 45 -29.93 -37.73 -25.33
N ASN A 46 -28.76 -37.30 -24.85
CA ASN A 46 -28.11 -36.07 -25.25
C ASN A 46 -26.68 -36.35 -25.71
N LEU A 47 -26.56 -37.10 -26.81
CA LEU A 47 -25.25 -37.39 -27.39
C LEU A 47 -24.53 -36.08 -27.76
N PRO A 48 -23.20 -36.00 -27.55
CA PRO A 48 -22.42 -34.84 -27.95
C PRO A 48 -22.69 -34.50 -29.42
N GLY A 49 -23.18 -33.27 -29.64
CA GLY A 49 -23.52 -32.80 -30.96
C GLY A 49 -24.97 -32.95 -31.40
N THR A 50 -25.86 -33.21 -30.47
CA THR A 50 -27.30 -33.03 -30.68
C THR A 50 -27.74 -31.64 -30.22
N ASP A 51 -28.81 -31.11 -30.83
CA ASP A 51 -29.44 -29.86 -30.42
C ASP A 51 -30.65 -30.11 -29.51
N HIS A 52 -30.65 -31.23 -28.78
CA HIS A 52 -31.79 -31.63 -27.94
C HIS A 52 -32.01 -30.63 -26.80
N HIS A 53 -30.95 -30.17 -26.12
CA HIS A 53 -31.06 -29.10 -25.10
C HIS A 53 -31.60 -27.81 -25.70
N LEU A 54 -31.12 -27.44 -26.89
CA LEU A 54 -31.57 -26.22 -27.56
C LEU A 54 -33.04 -26.34 -27.97
N ASN A 55 -33.43 -27.39 -28.69
CA ASN A 55 -34.82 -27.59 -29.11
C ASN A 55 -35.77 -27.66 -27.92
N LEU A 56 -35.31 -28.23 -26.81
CA LEU A 56 -36.07 -28.28 -25.58
C LEU A 56 -36.24 -26.89 -24.95
N VAL A 57 -35.17 -26.13 -24.80
CA VAL A 57 -35.20 -24.75 -24.28
C VAL A 57 -36.00 -23.83 -25.21
N LEU A 58 -35.83 -23.94 -26.52
CA LEU A 58 -36.60 -23.20 -27.53
C LEU A 58 -38.08 -23.57 -27.50
N GLY A 59 -38.41 -24.83 -27.22
CA GLY A 59 -39.78 -25.30 -27.02
C GLY A 59 -40.47 -24.67 -25.80
N LEU A 60 -39.71 -24.06 -24.88
CA LEU A 60 -40.25 -23.29 -23.77
C LEU A 60 -40.59 -21.83 -24.14
N LYS A 61 -40.24 -21.36 -25.36
CA LYS A 61 -40.60 -20.02 -25.85
C LYS A 61 -42.02 -19.99 -26.39
N LEU A 62 -42.75 -18.91 -26.10
CA LEU A 62 -43.81 -18.49 -27.01
C LEU A 62 -43.17 -18.03 -28.33
N THR A 63 -43.59 -18.60 -29.45
CA THR A 63 -43.56 -17.87 -30.73
C THR A 63 -44.31 -16.57 -30.52
N GLN A 64 -43.60 -15.43 -30.58
CA GLN A 64 -44.19 -14.09 -30.48
C GLN A 64 -44.99 -13.71 -31.73
N ASP A 65 -45.51 -14.68 -32.48
CA ASP A 65 -46.33 -14.40 -33.64
C ASP A 65 -47.79 -14.24 -33.19
N PRO A 66 -48.31 -13.01 -33.07
CA PRO A 66 -49.70 -12.80 -32.69
C PRO A 66 -50.68 -13.39 -33.71
N ALA A 67 -50.23 -13.75 -34.93
CA ALA A 67 -51.07 -14.38 -35.95
C ALA A 67 -51.38 -15.87 -35.66
N LEU A 68 -50.68 -16.51 -34.73
CA LEU A 68 -50.92 -17.91 -34.31
C LEU A 68 -51.91 -18.05 -33.14
N ARG A 69 -52.45 -16.94 -32.61
CA ARG A 69 -53.34 -16.96 -31.43
C ARG A 69 -54.79 -17.37 -31.69
N ASP A 70 -55.22 -17.52 -32.94
CA ASP A 70 -56.66 -17.61 -33.25
C ASP A 70 -57.14 -19.01 -33.71
N GLY A 71 -56.38 -20.08 -33.48
CA GLY A 71 -56.84 -21.42 -33.90
C GLY A 71 -56.13 -22.60 -33.27
N GLY A 72 -56.57 -23.01 -32.07
CA GLY A 72 -56.39 -24.38 -31.57
C GLY A 72 -55.97 -24.47 -30.10
N GLU A 73 -56.72 -25.26 -29.32
CA GLU A 73 -56.54 -25.58 -27.89
C GLU A 73 -55.15 -26.14 -27.48
N GLY A 74 -54.18 -26.25 -28.39
CA GLY A 74 -52.86 -26.85 -28.16
C GLY A 74 -51.86 -25.97 -27.40
N ASP A 75 -52.04 -24.64 -27.38
CA ASP A 75 -51.00 -23.70 -26.90
C ASP A 75 -51.05 -23.46 -25.37
N GLY A 76 -52.14 -23.88 -24.70
CA GLY A 76 -52.31 -23.68 -23.25
C GLY A 76 -51.30 -24.43 -22.38
N ASN A 77 -50.77 -25.56 -22.87
CA ASN A 77 -49.80 -26.37 -22.13
C ASN A 77 -48.40 -25.73 -22.09
N LEU A 78 -48.00 -25.03 -23.15
CA LEU A 78 -46.69 -24.35 -23.22
C LEU A 78 -46.66 -23.10 -22.34
N VAL A 79 -47.77 -22.35 -22.28
CA VAL A 79 -47.92 -21.21 -21.37
C VAL A 79 -47.84 -21.65 -19.90
N ARG A 80 -48.48 -22.77 -19.55
CA ARG A 80 -48.39 -23.37 -18.20
C ARG A 80 -47.00 -23.88 -17.88
N LEU A 81 -46.31 -24.50 -18.84
CA LEU A 81 -44.90 -24.91 -18.75
C LEU A 81 -44.01 -23.72 -18.41
N ARG A 82 -44.19 -22.60 -19.11
CA ARG A 82 -43.39 -21.41 -18.86
C ARG A 82 -43.63 -20.86 -17.45
N ALA A 83 -44.89 -20.71 -17.04
CA ALA A 83 -45.21 -20.26 -15.69
C ALA A 83 -44.62 -21.21 -14.62
N TYR A 84 -44.64 -22.51 -14.90
CA TYR A 84 -44.05 -23.53 -14.05
C TYR A 84 -42.52 -23.39 -13.93
N PHE A 85 -41.80 -23.30 -15.05
CA PHE A 85 -40.33 -23.21 -15.05
C PHE A 85 -39.79 -21.83 -14.67
N MET A 86 -40.61 -20.78 -14.74
CA MET A 86 -40.25 -19.43 -14.28
C MET A 86 -40.47 -19.27 -12.76
N ALA A 87 -41.05 -20.26 -12.08
CA ALA A 87 -41.00 -20.31 -10.63
C ALA A 87 -39.54 -20.49 -10.18
N PRO A 88 -39.03 -19.70 -9.22
CA PRO A 88 -37.60 -19.67 -8.88
C PRO A 88 -36.96 -21.04 -8.59
N GLN A 89 -37.71 -21.94 -7.92
CA GLN A 89 -37.22 -23.28 -7.57
C GLN A 89 -37.06 -24.20 -8.79
N ASN A 90 -38.01 -24.11 -9.74
CA ASN A 90 -37.98 -24.92 -10.96
C ASN A 90 -36.94 -24.40 -11.94
N TRP A 91 -36.81 -23.06 -12.04
CA TRP A 91 -35.77 -22.41 -12.80
C TRP A 91 -34.37 -22.80 -12.31
N GLN A 92 -34.15 -22.74 -10.99
CA GLN A 92 -32.87 -23.12 -10.40
C GLN A 92 -32.52 -24.60 -10.67
N THR A 93 -33.52 -25.47 -10.72
CA THR A 93 -33.33 -26.89 -11.05
C THR A 93 -32.93 -27.07 -12.52
N LEU A 94 -33.61 -26.37 -13.44
CA LEU A 94 -33.29 -26.37 -14.87
C LEU A 94 -31.90 -25.78 -15.14
N HIS A 95 -31.58 -24.66 -14.49
CA HIS A 95 -30.29 -23.99 -14.60
C HIS A 95 -29.13 -24.87 -14.14
N LYS A 96 -29.27 -25.56 -13.00
CA LYS A 96 -28.29 -26.55 -12.52
C LYS A 96 -28.11 -27.69 -13.52
N ALA A 97 -29.18 -28.14 -14.15
CA ALA A 97 -29.12 -29.19 -15.15
C ALA A 97 -28.38 -28.73 -16.43
N LEU A 98 -28.65 -27.51 -16.90
CA LEU A 98 -27.92 -26.91 -18.03
C LEU A 98 -26.43 -26.72 -17.70
N CYS A 99 -26.11 -26.24 -16.49
CA CYS A 99 -24.74 -26.16 -16.00
C CYS A 99 -24.06 -27.54 -16.02
N ARG A 100 -24.75 -28.57 -15.54
CA ARG A 100 -24.22 -29.93 -15.48
C ARG A 100 -24.07 -30.55 -16.88
N ALA A 101 -25.02 -30.33 -17.77
CA ALA A 101 -24.95 -30.77 -19.16
C ALA A 101 -23.81 -30.09 -19.93
N ALA A 102 -23.58 -28.79 -19.68
CA ALA A 102 -22.42 -28.07 -20.18
C ALA A 102 -21.11 -28.65 -19.62
N GLN A 103 -21.02 -28.89 -18.31
CA GLN A 103 -19.86 -29.53 -17.67
C GLN A 103 -19.53 -30.91 -18.24
N LEU A 104 -20.55 -31.67 -18.63
CA LEU A 104 -20.41 -32.99 -19.25
C LEU A 104 -20.14 -32.92 -20.76
N GLY A 105 -20.11 -31.72 -21.35
CA GLY A 105 -19.90 -31.48 -22.78
C GLY A 105 -21.03 -31.99 -23.68
N LEU A 106 -22.24 -32.11 -23.14
CA LEU A 106 -23.42 -32.55 -23.89
C LEU A 106 -24.01 -31.43 -24.75
N ILE A 107 -23.74 -30.17 -24.39
CA ILE A 107 -24.20 -28.96 -25.11
C ILE A 107 -23.08 -28.46 -26.02
N ARG A 108 -23.35 -28.29 -27.33
CA ARG A 108 -22.40 -27.65 -28.25
C ARG A 108 -22.22 -26.16 -27.94
N PRO A 109 -21.06 -25.55 -28.23
CA PRO A 109 -20.84 -24.11 -28.06
C PRO A 109 -21.91 -23.24 -28.72
N GLY A 110 -22.23 -23.47 -30.00
CA GLY A 110 -23.29 -22.70 -30.67
C GLY A 110 -24.68 -22.88 -30.03
N SER A 111 -25.02 -24.11 -29.62
CA SER A 111 -26.29 -24.38 -28.94
C SER A 111 -26.34 -23.73 -27.55
N PHE A 112 -25.18 -23.61 -26.88
CA PHE A 112 -25.01 -22.87 -25.63
C PHE A 112 -25.21 -21.37 -25.81
N GLU A 113 -24.63 -20.76 -26.85
CA GLU A 113 -24.86 -19.34 -27.20
C GLU A 113 -26.34 -19.06 -27.40
N TYR A 114 -27.02 -19.91 -28.16
CA TYR A 114 -28.46 -19.78 -28.38
C TYR A 114 -29.25 -19.96 -27.09
N VAL A 115 -28.89 -20.90 -26.22
CA VAL A 115 -29.54 -21.07 -24.90
C VAL A 115 -29.32 -19.84 -24.03
N MET A 116 -28.09 -19.31 -23.95
CA MET A 116 -27.79 -18.09 -23.20
C MET A 116 -28.58 -16.88 -23.73
N ASP A 117 -28.63 -16.71 -25.05
CA ASP A 117 -29.44 -15.70 -25.68
C ASP A 117 -30.92 -15.88 -25.35
N HIS A 118 -31.39 -17.13 -25.41
CA HIS A 118 -32.79 -17.41 -25.19
C HIS A 118 -33.24 -17.14 -23.76
N LEU A 119 -32.40 -17.49 -22.79
CA LEU A 119 -32.70 -17.40 -21.38
C LEU A 119 -32.46 -16.00 -20.82
N TYR A 120 -31.45 -15.28 -21.34
CA TYR A 120 -30.97 -14.04 -20.71
C TYR A 120 -31.04 -12.80 -21.63
N ARG A 121 -31.21 -12.94 -22.95
CA ARG A 121 -31.25 -11.77 -23.87
C ARG A 121 -32.56 -10.98 -23.80
N TYR A 122 -33.62 -11.57 -23.25
CA TYR A 122 -34.97 -11.00 -23.12
C TYR A 122 -35.37 -10.66 -21.67
N ALA A 123 -34.42 -10.35 -20.80
CA ALA A 123 -34.76 -9.61 -19.58
C ALA A 123 -35.38 -8.27 -20.03
N ASP A 124 -36.69 -8.14 -19.87
CA ASP A 124 -37.45 -6.97 -20.31
C ASP A 124 -36.75 -5.71 -19.76
N ALA A 125 -36.53 -4.70 -20.59
CA ALA A 125 -35.93 -3.44 -20.13
C ALA A 125 -36.75 -2.81 -18.99
N SER A 126 -38.03 -3.18 -18.89
CA SER A 126 -38.96 -2.80 -17.84
C SER A 126 -38.90 -3.65 -16.55
N ALA A 127 -38.14 -4.75 -16.52
CA ALA A 127 -38.02 -5.59 -15.33
C ALA A 127 -37.37 -4.85 -14.16
N GLU A 128 -37.81 -5.12 -12.92
CA GLU A 128 -37.23 -4.55 -11.71
C GLU A 128 -35.73 -4.92 -11.60
N GLU A 129 -34.92 -3.99 -11.09
CA GLU A 129 -33.46 -4.12 -10.96
C GLU A 129 -33.04 -5.38 -10.19
N SER A 130 -33.80 -5.77 -9.16
CA SER A 130 -33.59 -6.99 -8.37
C SER A 130 -33.71 -8.28 -9.19
N THR A 131 -34.64 -8.32 -10.14
CA THR A 131 -34.88 -9.47 -11.02
C THR A 131 -33.77 -9.54 -12.07
N ARG A 132 -33.32 -8.38 -12.56
CA ARG A 132 -32.21 -8.27 -13.49
C ARG A 132 -30.89 -8.75 -12.87
N GLU A 133 -30.60 -8.36 -11.63
CA GLU A 133 -29.42 -8.82 -10.88
C GLU A 133 -29.41 -10.34 -10.68
N ALA A 134 -30.56 -10.95 -10.37
CA ALA A 134 -30.67 -12.39 -10.21
C ALA A 134 -30.36 -13.12 -11.54
N LEU A 135 -30.92 -12.65 -12.65
CA LEU A 135 -30.67 -13.20 -13.98
C LEU A 135 -29.21 -13.07 -14.41
N GLN A 136 -28.58 -11.90 -14.18
CA GLN A 136 -27.16 -11.69 -14.46
C GLN A 136 -26.27 -12.63 -13.64
N ARG A 137 -26.63 -12.89 -12.38
CA ARG A 137 -25.90 -13.82 -11.50
C ARG A 137 -25.96 -15.25 -12.01
N GLU A 138 -27.15 -15.69 -12.42
CA GLU A 138 -27.36 -17.03 -12.96
C GLU A 138 -26.67 -17.21 -14.31
N ALA A 139 -26.71 -16.21 -15.20
CA ALA A 139 -25.89 -16.19 -16.41
C ALA A 139 -24.39 -16.32 -16.09
N GLY A 140 -23.96 -15.63 -15.01
CA GLY A 140 -22.66 -15.77 -14.34
C GLY A 140 -22.22 -17.20 -14.12
N GLU A 141 -23.04 -17.91 -13.35
CA GLU A 141 -22.79 -19.28 -12.93
C GLU A 141 -22.83 -20.25 -14.11
N LEU A 142 -23.73 -20.05 -15.07
CA LEU A 142 -23.83 -20.91 -16.25
C LEU A 142 -22.58 -20.81 -17.14
N LEU A 143 -22.07 -19.59 -17.36
CA LEU A 143 -20.85 -19.35 -18.14
C LEU A 143 -19.59 -19.90 -17.44
N ALA A 144 -19.51 -19.75 -16.12
CA ALA A 144 -18.43 -20.33 -15.32
C ALA A 144 -18.42 -21.87 -15.45
N ASN A 145 -19.58 -22.51 -15.33
CA ASN A 145 -19.71 -23.96 -15.44
C ASN A 145 -19.43 -24.49 -16.85
N PHE A 146 -19.78 -23.74 -17.91
CA PHE A 146 -19.42 -24.07 -19.28
C PHE A 146 -17.90 -24.15 -19.45
N LYS A 147 -17.17 -23.15 -18.92
CA LYS A 147 -15.71 -23.12 -18.94
C LYS A 147 -15.07 -24.25 -18.12
N GLU A 148 -15.66 -24.61 -16.98
CA GLU A 148 -15.17 -25.70 -16.13
C GLU A 148 -15.35 -27.10 -16.74
N SER A 149 -16.14 -27.23 -17.81
CA SER A 149 -16.35 -28.51 -18.52
C SER A 149 -15.05 -29.15 -19.02
N ARG A 150 -13.97 -28.36 -19.19
CA ARG A 150 -12.69 -28.75 -19.82
C ARG A 150 -12.80 -29.31 -21.24
N LEU A 151 -14.02 -29.43 -21.77
CA LEU A 151 -14.31 -29.94 -23.10
C LEU A 151 -14.44 -28.79 -24.11
N PHE A 152 -14.87 -27.62 -23.64
CA PHE A 152 -14.98 -26.40 -24.44
C PHE A 152 -14.30 -25.22 -23.75
N GLY A 153 -13.54 -24.45 -24.52
CA GLY A 153 -12.99 -23.14 -24.14
C GLY A 153 -13.90 -22.00 -24.59
N LEU A 154 -13.60 -20.78 -24.12
CA LEU A 154 -14.31 -19.57 -24.57
C LEU A 154 -14.06 -19.28 -26.05
N GLN A 155 -12.87 -19.62 -26.54
CA GLN A 155 -12.50 -19.58 -27.96
C GLN A 155 -13.41 -20.41 -28.88
N ASP A 156 -14.12 -21.41 -28.32
CA ASP A 156 -15.06 -22.24 -29.08
C ASP A 156 -16.43 -21.56 -29.25
N LEU A 157 -16.68 -20.47 -28.52
CA LEU A 157 -17.84 -19.59 -28.72
C LEU A 157 -17.53 -18.57 -29.81
N ASN A 158 -18.58 -18.09 -30.47
CA ASN A 158 -18.51 -17.03 -31.45
C ASN A 158 -18.00 -15.73 -30.79
N GLN A 159 -16.84 -15.25 -31.22
CA GLN A 159 -16.21 -14.04 -30.69
C GLN A 159 -17.11 -12.80 -30.75
N LEU A 160 -17.88 -12.66 -31.83
CA LEU A 160 -18.85 -11.56 -31.97
C LEU A 160 -19.98 -11.68 -30.95
N TRP A 161 -20.37 -12.91 -30.60
CA TRP A 161 -21.36 -13.16 -29.57
C TRP A 161 -20.82 -12.82 -28.18
N VAL A 162 -19.62 -13.30 -27.84
CA VAL A 162 -18.98 -13.00 -26.54
C VAL A 162 -18.78 -11.49 -26.39
N SER A 163 -18.31 -10.82 -27.44
CA SER A 163 -18.17 -9.37 -27.48
C SER A 163 -19.50 -8.65 -27.27
N ALA A 164 -20.54 -9.00 -28.04
CA ALA A 164 -21.86 -8.38 -27.89
C ALA A 164 -22.52 -8.65 -26.53
N PHE A 165 -22.28 -9.84 -25.95
CA PHE A 165 -22.78 -10.23 -24.64
C PHE A 165 -22.11 -9.40 -23.54
N VAL A 166 -20.78 -9.30 -23.58
CA VAL A 166 -19.98 -8.48 -22.66
C VAL A 166 -20.35 -7.00 -22.81
N ASP A 167 -20.46 -6.46 -24.02
CA ASP A 167 -20.88 -5.08 -24.28
C ASP A 167 -22.26 -4.80 -23.68
N LYS A 168 -23.19 -5.74 -23.81
CA LYS A 168 -24.52 -5.63 -23.21
C LYS A 168 -24.46 -5.64 -21.68
N LEU A 169 -23.62 -6.48 -21.08
CA LEU A 169 -23.43 -6.51 -19.62
C LEU A 169 -22.72 -5.28 -19.07
N LEU A 170 -21.79 -4.72 -19.84
CA LEU A 170 -21.02 -3.53 -19.48
C LEU A 170 -21.78 -2.23 -19.78
N SER A 171 -22.79 -2.27 -20.65
CA SER A 171 -23.68 -1.13 -20.90
C SER A 171 -24.80 -0.97 -19.85
N GLU A 172 -25.01 -1.97 -19.01
CA GLU A 172 -25.89 -1.92 -17.83
C GLU A 172 -25.09 -1.52 -16.57
N SER A 173 -25.77 -1.11 -15.49
CA SER A 173 -25.10 -0.83 -14.21
C SER A 173 -24.30 -2.07 -13.77
N LEU A 174 -22.99 -1.89 -13.58
CA LEU A 174 -22.08 -2.97 -13.17
C LEU A 174 -22.43 -3.46 -11.76
N THR A 175 -23.21 -4.53 -11.67
CA THR A 175 -23.60 -5.16 -10.40
C THR A 175 -22.48 -6.10 -9.91
N ALA A 176 -22.53 -6.50 -8.63
CA ALA A 176 -21.62 -7.52 -8.10
C ALA A 176 -21.71 -8.86 -8.86
N ALA A 177 -22.86 -9.14 -9.49
CA ALA A 177 -23.06 -10.30 -10.34
C ALA A 177 -22.35 -10.14 -11.70
N SER A 178 -22.47 -8.98 -12.35
CA SER A 178 -21.73 -8.66 -13.58
C SER A 178 -20.22 -8.79 -13.39
N TRP A 179 -19.70 -8.36 -12.23
CA TRP A 179 -18.29 -8.54 -11.89
C TRP A 179 -17.88 -10.00 -11.71
N LYS A 180 -18.69 -10.83 -11.05
CA LYS A 180 -18.42 -12.27 -10.91
C LYS A 180 -18.40 -12.99 -12.27
N LEU A 181 -19.31 -12.61 -13.17
CA LEU A 181 -19.37 -13.12 -14.54
C LEU A 181 -18.11 -12.71 -15.33
N LEU A 182 -17.70 -11.43 -15.31
CA LEU A 182 -16.48 -10.96 -15.95
C LEU A 182 -15.22 -11.65 -15.40
N LEU A 183 -15.22 -11.93 -14.09
CA LEU A 183 -14.13 -12.66 -13.42
C LEU A 183 -14.08 -14.15 -13.81
N ALA A 184 -15.23 -14.78 -14.07
CA ALA A 184 -15.29 -16.16 -14.54
C ALA A 184 -14.68 -16.31 -15.95
N LEU A 185 -14.74 -15.25 -16.77
CA LEU A 185 -14.22 -15.26 -18.13
C LEU A 185 -12.70 -15.43 -18.22
N ARG A 186 -11.90 -15.03 -17.21
CA ARG A 186 -10.45 -15.31 -16.90
C ARG A 186 -9.39 -15.49 -18.01
N ASP A 187 -9.70 -15.56 -19.30
CA ASP A 187 -8.71 -15.51 -20.36
C ASP A 187 -8.43 -14.03 -20.66
N GLU A 188 -7.26 -13.58 -20.22
CA GLU A 188 -6.94 -12.17 -20.05
C GLU A 188 -6.90 -11.44 -21.40
N ASP A 189 -6.42 -12.08 -22.46
CA ASP A 189 -6.26 -11.44 -23.76
C ASP A 189 -7.57 -11.29 -24.54
N GLU A 190 -8.54 -12.17 -24.30
CA GLU A 190 -9.83 -12.23 -24.99
C GLU A 190 -10.87 -11.28 -24.36
N VAL A 191 -10.94 -11.21 -23.02
CA VAL A 191 -11.78 -10.21 -22.33
C VAL A 191 -11.29 -8.79 -22.63
N LEU A 192 -9.97 -8.62 -22.82
CA LEU A 192 -9.37 -7.31 -23.07
C LEU A 192 -9.37 -6.89 -24.54
N SER A 193 -9.42 -7.81 -25.51
CA SER A 193 -9.72 -7.44 -26.90
C SER A 193 -11.17 -6.94 -27.00
N ILE A 194 -12.09 -7.63 -26.33
CA ILE A 194 -13.50 -7.24 -26.24
C ILE A 194 -13.64 -5.86 -25.58
N ILE A 195 -13.11 -5.66 -24.37
CA ILE A 195 -13.19 -4.36 -23.65
C ILE A 195 -12.53 -3.20 -24.40
N LYS A 196 -11.48 -3.45 -25.20
CA LYS A 196 -10.83 -2.43 -26.03
C LYS A 196 -11.71 -1.98 -27.20
N ASP A 197 -12.50 -2.89 -27.75
CA ASP A 197 -13.42 -2.61 -28.85
C ASP A 197 -14.77 -2.05 -28.33
N SER A 198 -15.16 -2.39 -27.09
CA SER A 198 -16.28 -1.76 -26.39
C SER A 198 -15.97 -0.30 -26.06
N ARG A 199 -16.73 0.64 -26.64
CA ARG A 199 -16.84 1.98 -26.03
C ARG A 199 -17.65 1.84 -24.75
N LEU A 200 -16.98 1.52 -23.63
CA LEU A 200 -17.64 1.43 -22.33
C LEU A 200 -18.40 2.75 -22.07
N PRO A 201 -19.71 2.72 -21.78
CA PRO A 201 -20.38 3.90 -21.29
C PRO A 201 -19.76 4.27 -19.92
N PRO A 202 -19.75 5.57 -19.56
CA PRO A 202 -19.28 6.00 -18.25
C PRO A 202 -20.05 5.23 -17.16
N LEU A 203 -19.31 4.70 -16.17
CA LEU A 203 -19.88 4.06 -14.99
C LEU A 203 -21.02 4.92 -14.44
N THR A 204 -22.23 4.36 -14.35
CA THR A 204 -23.34 5.04 -13.68
C THR A 204 -22.97 5.33 -12.23
N THR A 205 -23.58 6.34 -11.61
CA THR A 205 -23.41 6.61 -10.17
C THR A 205 -23.62 5.35 -9.33
N SER A 206 -24.60 4.51 -9.66
CA SER A 206 -24.83 3.21 -9.01
C SER A 206 -23.72 2.17 -9.21
N GLY A 207 -23.12 2.08 -10.41
CA GLY A 207 -21.99 1.18 -10.69
C GLY A 207 -20.70 1.64 -10.01
N LEU A 208 -20.49 2.96 -9.93
CA LEU A 208 -19.42 3.56 -9.14
C LEU A 208 -19.65 3.34 -7.65
N ASP A 209 -20.88 3.50 -7.16
CA ASP A 209 -21.24 3.24 -5.76
C ASP A 209 -21.06 1.76 -5.41
N ALA A 210 -21.33 0.84 -6.33
CA ALA A 210 -21.06 -0.59 -6.14
C ALA A 210 -19.56 -0.90 -6.14
N ALA A 211 -18.77 -0.32 -7.05
CA ALA A 211 -17.32 -0.49 -7.11
C ALA A 211 -16.63 0.16 -5.90
N VAL A 212 -17.07 1.35 -5.49
CA VAL A 212 -16.59 2.07 -4.31
C VAL A 212 -17.06 1.37 -3.03
N ALA A 213 -18.29 0.86 -2.94
CA ALA A 213 -18.76 0.08 -1.79
C ALA A 213 -18.01 -1.26 -1.69
N PHE A 214 -17.77 -1.93 -2.82
CA PHE A 214 -16.88 -3.08 -2.91
C PHE A 214 -15.50 -2.69 -2.38
N LEU A 215 -14.83 -1.67 -2.94
CA LEU A 215 -13.48 -1.22 -2.54
C LEU A 215 -13.39 -0.61 -1.12
N GLN A 216 -14.47 -0.06 -0.57
CA GLN A 216 -14.53 0.49 0.79
C GLN A 216 -14.85 -0.57 1.85
N SER A 217 -15.56 -1.65 1.51
CA SER A 217 -15.80 -2.79 2.41
C SER A 217 -14.48 -3.38 2.95
N PHE A 218 -13.42 -3.37 2.13
CA PHE A 218 -12.04 -3.73 2.51
C PHE A 218 -11.45 -2.86 3.63
N SER A 219 -11.82 -1.58 3.71
CA SER A 219 -11.30 -0.65 4.73
C SER A 219 -12.02 -0.80 6.08
N LYS A 220 -13.30 -1.23 6.09
CA LYS A 220 -14.14 -1.34 7.29
C LYS A 220 -13.62 -2.38 8.29
N SER A 221 -13.02 -3.48 7.83
CA SER A 221 -12.35 -4.50 8.67
C SER A 221 -11.19 -3.94 9.51
N ARG A 222 -10.56 -2.85 9.06
CA ARG A 222 -9.44 -2.18 9.76
C ARG A 222 -9.82 -0.85 10.42
N LEU A 223 -10.87 -0.17 9.95
CA LEU A 223 -11.38 1.07 10.52
C LEU A 223 -12.17 0.87 11.82
N SER A 224 -12.74 -0.31 12.07
CA SER A 224 -13.38 -0.64 13.36
C SER A 224 -12.41 -0.49 14.54
N LYS A 225 -11.14 -0.89 14.37
CA LYS A 225 -10.06 -0.76 15.37
C LYS A 225 -9.59 0.68 15.59
N VAL A 226 -9.74 1.55 14.59
CA VAL A 226 -9.43 3.00 14.69
C VAL A 226 -10.60 3.75 15.33
N ARG A 227 -11.84 3.33 15.04
CA ARG A 227 -13.06 3.83 15.68
C ARG A 227 -13.08 3.51 17.17
N GLU A 228 -12.66 2.30 17.56
CA GLU A 228 -12.55 1.89 18.97
C GLU A 228 -11.45 2.64 19.74
N SER A 229 -10.39 3.10 19.06
CA SER A 229 -9.33 3.91 19.68
C SER A 229 -9.68 5.40 19.78
N MET A 230 -10.52 5.91 18.89
CA MET A 230 -11.01 7.30 18.93
C MET A 230 -12.13 7.52 19.96
N GLN A 231 -12.91 6.48 20.29
CA GLN A 231 -13.97 6.57 21.31
C GLN A 231 -13.48 6.53 22.76
N ARG A 232 -12.17 6.32 23.02
CA ARG A 232 -11.60 6.15 24.38
C ARG A 232 -10.83 7.37 24.94
N ARG A 233 -10.97 8.58 24.39
CA ARG A 233 -10.38 9.80 24.99
C ARG A 233 -11.44 10.88 25.24
N PRO A 234 -11.67 11.31 26.50
CA PRO A 234 -12.49 12.48 26.77
C PRO A 234 -11.62 13.74 26.67
N LEU A 235 -12.04 14.71 25.87
CA LEU A 235 -11.57 16.10 25.94
C LEU A 235 -12.76 16.99 26.30
N ALA A 236 -12.52 17.83 27.31
CA ALA A 236 -13.45 18.74 27.97
C ALA A 236 -13.96 19.87 27.04
N PRO A 237 -15.05 20.56 27.42
CA PRO A 237 -15.78 21.44 26.52
C PRO A 237 -15.22 22.86 26.56
N CYS A 238 -15.02 23.49 25.41
CA CYS A 238 -15.03 24.94 25.32
C CYS A 238 -15.44 25.45 23.94
N SER A 239 -16.32 26.45 23.98
CA SER A 239 -16.76 27.38 22.93
C SER A 239 -17.45 26.80 21.69
N ALA A 240 -18.69 26.33 21.89
CA ALA A 240 -19.73 26.35 20.87
C ALA A 240 -20.47 27.68 20.95
N GLN A 241 -20.20 28.59 20.02
CA GLN A 241 -21.07 29.69 19.58
C GLN A 241 -20.26 30.51 18.58
N VAL A 242 -20.58 30.39 17.28
CA VAL A 242 -20.46 31.44 16.23
C VAL A 242 -20.69 30.88 14.80
N LEU A 243 -20.66 29.56 14.56
CA LEU A 243 -20.88 29.01 13.20
C LEU A 243 -22.19 28.22 13.05
N SER A 244 -23.34 28.85 13.37
CA SER A 244 -24.67 28.24 13.14
C SER A 244 -25.52 28.99 12.11
N ARG A 245 -24.91 29.78 11.22
CA ARG A 245 -25.61 30.47 10.14
C ARG A 245 -24.74 30.51 8.89
N LEU A 246 -24.94 29.55 7.99
CA LEU A 246 -24.98 29.67 6.51
C LEU A 246 -25.02 28.26 5.85
N LEU A 247 -26.23 27.84 5.45
CA LEU A 247 -26.60 26.85 4.40
C LEU A 247 -26.21 25.35 4.56
N PRO A 248 -26.92 24.41 3.88
CA PRO A 248 -27.28 23.10 4.42
C PRO A 248 -26.33 21.99 3.99
N GLU A 249 -25.48 21.53 4.90
CA GLU A 249 -24.77 20.26 4.79
C GLU A 249 -25.55 19.18 5.56
N GLY A 250 -26.44 18.46 4.87
CA GLY A 250 -27.24 17.39 5.47
C GLY A 250 -27.36 16.13 4.64
N ASP A 251 -27.43 16.25 3.31
CA ASP A 251 -27.94 15.15 2.51
C ASP A 251 -26.89 14.11 2.12
N PHE A 252 -25.63 14.47 1.91
CA PHE A 252 -24.63 13.50 1.46
C PHE A 252 -24.15 12.55 2.57
N VAL A 253 -23.94 13.06 3.80
CA VAL A 253 -23.53 12.24 4.96
C VAL A 253 -24.71 11.42 5.51
N GLY A 254 -25.93 11.92 5.38
CA GLY A 254 -27.17 11.17 5.65
C GLY A 254 -27.40 10.06 4.64
N TRP A 255 -27.18 10.32 3.35
CA TRP A 255 -27.23 9.34 2.26
C TRP A 255 -26.15 8.25 2.38
N LEU A 256 -24.92 8.61 2.76
CA LEU A 256 -23.83 7.66 3.04
C LEU A 256 -24.09 6.80 4.28
N LYS A 257 -24.81 7.32 5.28
CA LYS A 257 -25.16 6.58 6.52
C LYS A 257 -26.39 5.69 6.35
N GLY A 258 -27.45 6.18 5.70
CA GLY A 258 -28.77 5.53 5.68
C GLY A 258 -28.93 4.42 4.65
N THR A 259 -28.23 4.49 3.51
CA THR A 259 -28.42 3.54 2.40
C THR A 259 -27.32 2.49 2.29
N LEU A 260 -26.11 2.81 2.77
CA LEU A 260 -24.89 2.03 2.50
C LEU A 260 -24.37 1.22 3.70
N ILE A 261 -24.76 1.56 4.94
CA ILE A 261 -24.27 0.90 6.16
C ILE A 261 -25.29 -0.11 6.70
N ASP A 262 -26.58 0.22 6.69
CA ASP A 262 -27.65 -0.69 7.18
C ASP A 262 -27.92 -1.87 6.24
N ARG A 263 -27.78 -1.70 4.92
CA ARG A 263 -27.91 -2.82 3.95
C ARG A 263 -26.76 -3.82 4.00
N MET A 264 -25.58 -3.43 4.48
CA MET A 264 -24.38 -4.28 4.46
C MET A 264 -24.17 -5.07 5.75
N GLN A 265 -25.04 -4.93 6.76
CA GLN A 265 -24.88 -5.64 8.04
C GLN A 265 -25.49 -7.04 8.08
N ASN A 266 -26.35 -7.43 7.14
CA ASN A 266 -27.15 -8.64 7.30
C ASN A 266 -26.80 -9.85 6.42
N GLU A 267 -26.05 -9.73 5.32
CA GLU A 267 -25.66 -10.92 4.53
C GLU A 267 -24.29 -10.70 3.86
N ILE A 268 -23.52 -11.79 3.71
CA ILE A 268 -22.21 -11.94 3.04
C ILE A 268 -21.02 -12.07 4.03
N SER A 269 -20.75 -13.31 4.44
CA SER A 269 -19.50 -13.75 5.07
C SER A 269 -18.66 -14.60 4.09
N VAL A 270 -18.09 -13.96 3.07
CA VAL A 270 -17.04 -14.56 2.23
C VAL A 270 -15.80 -13.69 2.37
N ASP A 271 -14.62 -14.30 2.34
CA ASP A 271 -13.30 -13.67 2.55
C ASP A 271 -12.95 -12.71 1.39
N GLU A 272 -13.56 -11.52 1.37
CA GLU A 272 -13.48 -10.50 0.31
C GLU A 272 -12.04 -10.14 -0.08
N ASN A 273 -11.09 -10.22 0.86
CA ASN A 273 -9.66 -10.01 0.62
C ASN A 273 -9.07 -10.97 -0.42
N LYS A 274 -9.62 -12.19 -0.56
CA LYS A 274 -9.15 -13.14 -1.57
C LYS A 274 -9.54 -12.73 -2.98
N VAL A 275 -10.69 -12.10 -3.18
CA VAL A 275 -11.19 -11.77 -4.52
C VAL A 275 -10.30 -10.72 -5.20
N VAL A 276 -9.91 -9.67 -4.47
CA VAL A 276 -8.99 -8.64 -5.02
C VAL A 276 -7.57 -9.18 -5.20
N GLN A 277 -7.15 -10.11 -4.35
CA GLN A 277 -5.88 -10.84 -4.56
C GLN A 277 -5.93 -11.80 -5.75
N MET A 278 -7.12 -12.15 -6.24
CA MET A 278 -7.32 -13.03 -7.39
C MET A 278 -7.56 -12.28 -8.71
N LEU A 279 -7.81 -10.96 -8.67
CA LEU A 279 -7.97 -10.16 -9.89
C LEU A 279 -6.68 -10.22 -10.76
N PRO A 280 -6.77 -10.35 -12.08
CA PRO A 280 -5.64 -10.08 -12.96
C PRO A 280 -5.05 -8.68 -12.70
N ASP A 281 -3.72 -8.56 -12.74
CA ASP A 281 -3.02 -7.30 -12.46
C ASP A 281 -3.47 -6.18 -13.43
N ARG A 282 -3.73 -6.53 -14.69
CA ARG A 282 -4.23 -5.60 -15.71
C ARG A 282 -5.66 -5.11 -15.45
N ILE A 283 -6.56 -5.98 -14.99
CA ILE A 283 -7.93 -5.59 -14.61
C ILE A 283 -7.89 -4.69 -13.37
N LEU A 284 -7.05 -5.04 -12.39
CA LEU A 284 -6.86 -4.21 -11.21
C LEU A 284 -6.34 -2.80 -11.56
N ALA A 285 -5.41 -2.70 -12.51
CA ALA A 285 -4.93 -1.40 -13.00
C ALA A 285 -6.05 -0.57 -13.65
N HIS A 286 -6.87 -1.19 -14.49
CA HIS A 286 -8.01 -0.53 -15.13
C HIS A 286 -9.01 -0.02 -14.11
N VAL A 287 -9.42 -0.87 -13.16
CA VAL A 287 -10.35 -0.48 -12.08
C VAL A 287 -9.77 0.66 -11.25
N LEU A 288 -8.49 0.60 -10.89
CA LEU A 288 -7.83 1.69 -10.16
C LEU A 288 -7.82 2.99 -10.96
N ALA A 289 -7.50 2.94 -12.25
CA ALA A 289 -7.50 4.10 -13.12
C ALA A 289 -8.89 4.73 -13.22
N SER A 290 -9.91 3.96 -13.62
CA SER A 290 -11.28 4.47 -13.82
C SER A 290 -11.90 5.02 -12.54
N VAL A 291 -11.73 4.33 -11.40
CA VAL A 291 -12.26 4.82 -10.11
C VAL A 291 -11.52 6.10 -9.67
N THR A 292 -10.20 6.15 -9.87
CA THR A 292 -9.42 7.35 -9.52
C THR A 292 -9.81 8.55 -10.37
N GLU A 293 -10.01 8.35 -11.68
CA GLU A 293 -10.48 9.39 -12.59
C GLU A 293 -11.85 9.93 -12.18
N GLU A 294 -12.81 9.05 -11.93
CA GLU A 294 -14.17 9.49 -11.61
C GLU A 294 -14.23 10.25 -10.28
N ILE A 295 -13.47 9.80 -9.27
CA ILE A 295 -13.33 10.54 -8.00
C ILE A 295 -12.68 11.90 -8.26
N LEU A 296 -11.65 11.96 -9.12
CA LEU A 296 -10.96 13.21 -9.44
C LEU A 296 -11.90 14.19 -10.16
N VAL A 297 -12.62 13.74 -11.19
CA VAL A 297 -13.57 14.56 -11.96
C VAL A 297 -14.66 15.12 -11.04
N LYS A 298 -15.23 14.29 -10.16
CA LYS A 298 -16.24 14.74 -9.17
C LYS A 298 -15.67 15.67 -8.12
N THR A 299 -14.40 15.51 -7.75
CA THR A 299 -13.74 16.42 -6.83
C THR A 299 -13.49 17.77 -7.48
N TRP A 300 -13.15 17.79 -8.78
CA TRP A 300 -12.99 19.02 -9.56
C TRP A 300 -14.30 19.74 -9.86
N SER A 301 -15.40 19.00 -10.10
CA SER A 301 -16.72 19.60 -10.29
C SER A 301 -17.31 20.14 -8.99
N GLY A 302 -16.70 19.84 -7.83
CA GLY A 302 -17.19 20.23 -6.51
C GLY A 302 -18.32 19.32 -5.97
N GLU A 303 -18.64 18.23 -6.68
CA GLU A 303 -19.60 17.22 -6.22
C GLU A 303 -19.06 16.40 -5.04
N CYS A 304 -17.74 16.23 -4.96
CA CYS A 304 -17.06 15.55 -3.87
C CYS A 304 -16.05 16.48 -3.19
N GLY A 305 -15.98 16.40 -1.85
CA GLY A 305 -14.91 17.06 -1.09
C GLY A 305 -13.54 16.38 -1.29
N PRO A 306 -12.42 17.11 -1.11
CA PRO A 306 -11.07 16.57 -1.24
C PRO A 306 -10.77 15.40 -0.28
N GLU A 307 -11.56 15.25 0.79
CA GLU A 307 -11.46 14.15 1.75
C GLU A 307 -11.75 12.79 1.11
N VAL A 308 -12.59 12.75 0.07
CA VAL A 308 -12.89 11.53 -0.69
C VAL A 308 -11.63 11.02 -1.36
N MET A 309 -10.84 11.91 -1.98
CA MET A 309 -9.59 11.57 -2.62
C MET A 309 -8.53 11.10 -1.61
N TYR A 310 -8.50 11.70 -0.41
CA TYR A 310 -7.66 11.25 0.69
C TYR A 310 -8.06 9.84 1.19
N GLY A 311 -9.35 9.59 1.34
CA GLY A 311 -9.90 8.27 1.67
C GLY A 311 -9.52 7.22 0.62
N TRP A 312 -9.66 7.57 -0.66
CA TRP A 312 -9.28 6.72 -1.77
C TRP A 312 -7.79 6.39 -1.78
N GLY A 313 -6.93 7.37 -1.50
CA GLY A 313 -5.49 7.15 -1.34
C GLY A 313 -5.16 6.10 -0.27
N LYS A 314 -5.93 6.01 0.82
CA LYS A 314 -5.78 4.95 1.83
C LYS A 314 -6.18 3.58 1.31
N VAL A 315 -7.22 3.50 0.48
CA VAL A 315 -7.65 2.25 -0.16
C VAL A 315 -6.55 1.73 -1.06
N ILE A 316 -5.99 2.58 -1.95
CA ILE A 316 -4.86 2.20 -2.81
C ILE A 316 -3.66 1.74 -1.97
N THR A 317 -3.30 2.51 -0.94
CA THR A 317 -2.21 2.14 -0.02
C THR A 317 -2.46 0.80 0.71
N SER A 318 -3.72 0.39 0.89
CA SER A 318 -4.06 -0.89 1.52
C SER A 318 -3.90 -2.10 0.59
N LEU A 319 -3.78 -1.89 -0.72
CA LEU A 319 -3.53 -2.96 -1.70
C LEU A 319 -2.10 -3.48 -1.54
N ASP A 320 -1.97 -4.62 -0.86
CA ASP A 320 -0.68 -5.22 -0.55
C ASP A 320 -0.36 -6.41 -1.47
N ARG A 321 -0.35 -6.14 -2.77
CA ARG A 321 -0.02 -7.14 -3.79
C ARG A 321 1.28 -6.78 -4.49
N ILE A 322 2.36 -7.47 -4.12
CA ILE A 322 3.71 -7.20 -4.65
C ILE A 322 3.77 -7.43 -6.15
N SER A 323 3.14 -8.50 -6.66
CA SER A 323 3.11 -8.82 -8.09
C SER A 323 2.55 -7.64 -8.89
N PHE A 324 1.42 -7.10 -8.45
CA PHE A 324 0.77 -5.95 -9.07
C PHE A 324 1.65 -4.70 -9.04
N LYS A 325 2.29 -4.41 -7.90
CA LYS A 325 3.20 -3.27 -7.76
C LYS A 325 4.40 -3.39 -8.71
N GLN A 326 4.98 -4.58 -8.82
CA GLN A 326 6.10 -4.85 -9.74
C GLN A 326 5.65 -4.78 -11.21
N TRP A 327 4.48 -5.34 -11.51
CA TRP A 327 3.88 -5.30 -12.84
C TRP A 327 3.65 -3.86 -13.29
N LEU A 328 3.11 -3.00 -12.42
CA LEU A 328 2.84 -1.59 -12.72
C LEU A 328 4.11 -0.73 -12.84
N LEU A 329 5.24 -1.20 -12.27
CA LEU A 329 6.54 -0.55 -12.40
C LEU A 329 7.25 -0.86 -13.73
N ASP A 330 6.65 -1.68 -14.60
CA ASP A 330 7.06 -1.77 -16.00
C ASP A 330 6.48 -0.59 -16.80
N GLN A 331 7.30 0.04 -17.64
CA GLN A 331 6.90 1.23 -18.39
C GLN A 331 5.74 0.97 -19.34
N SER A 332 5.67 -0.20 -19.97
CA SER A 332 4.60 -0.54 -20.91
C SER A 332 3.26 -0.71 -20.18
N ASN A 333 3.28 -1.33 -19.00
CA ASN A 333 2.11 -1.53 -18.15
C ASN A 333 1.64 -0.23 -17.50
N PHE A 334 2.56 0.65 -17.10
CA PHE A 334 2.21 2.00 -16.64
C PHE A 334 1.51 2.80 -17.75
N ASN A 335 2.07 2.80 -18.96
CA ASN A 335 1.45 3.48 -20.10
C ASN A 335 0.09 2.90 -20.44
N LEU A 336 -0.07 1.57 -20.32
CA LEU A 336 -1.35 0.88 -20.48
C LEU A 336 -2.37 1.32 -19.42
N MET A 337 -1.97 1.46 -18.15
CA MET A 337 -2.87 2.02 -17.12
C MET A 337 -3.26 3.46 -17.44
N CYS A 338 -2.31 4.30 -17.86
CA CYS A 338 -2.59 5.69 -18.22
C CYS A 338 -3.53 5.79 -19.43
N SER A 339 -3.39 4.92 -20.43
CA SER A 339 -4.28 4.91 -21.60
C SER A 339 -5.69 4.38 -21.31
N THR A 340 -5.89 3.72 -20.17
CA THR A 340 -7.23 3.32 -19.70
C THR A 340 -8.01 4.44 -19.03
N LEU A 341 -7.34 5.53 -18.64
CA LEU A 341 -8.03 6.74 -18.18
C LEU A 341 -8.79 7.33 -19.37
N SER A 342 -10.03 7.74 -19.13
CA SER A 342 -10.94 8.22 -20.17
C SER A 342 -10.40 9.50 -20.81
N CYS A 343 -10.94 9.83 -21.98
CA CYS A 343 -10.63 11.07 -22.70
C CYS A 343 -11.11 12.35 -21.98
N ARG A 344 -11.72 12.23 -20.79
CA ARG A 344 -12.13 13.38 -19.96
C ARG A 344 -10.92 14.09 -19.37
N LEU A 345 -9.84 13.36 -19.13
CA LEU A 345 -8.57 13.90 -18.67
C LEU A 345 -7.64 14.17 -19.85
N GLY A 346 -6.95 15.30 -19.84
CA GLY A 346 -5.85 15.56 -20.78
C GLY A 346 -4.70 14.58 -20.55
N GLN A 347 -3.86 14.33 -21.57
CA GLN A 347 -2.74 13.37 -21.49
C GLN A 347 -1.80 13.63 -20.29
N GLN A 348 -1.60 14.90 -19.94
CA GLN A 348 -0.82 15.33 -18.78
C GLN A 348 -1.50 15.01 -17.44
N GLU A 349 -2.82 15.14 -17.37
CA GLU A 349 -3.60 14.81 -16.18
C GLU A 349 -3.67 13.29 -15.99
N GLN A 350 -3.87 12.55 -17.08
CA GLN A 350 -3.81 11.09 -17.08
C GLN A 350 -2.48 10.57 -16.52
N PHE A 351 -1.38 11.16 -16.99
CA PHE A 351 -0.04 10.86 -16.47
C PHE A 351 0.08 11.11 -14.97
N LEU A 352 -0.37 12.27 -14.50
CA LEU A 352 -0.26 12.64 -13.09
C LEU A 352 -1.12 11.76 -12.18
N VAL A 353 -2.31 11.38 -12.64
CA VAL A 353 -3.16 10.41 -11.96
C VAL A 353 -2.44 9.06 -11.88
N GLY A 354 -1.84 8.60 -12.97
CA GLY A 354 -1.04 7.38 -12.98
C GLY A 354 0.13 7.43 -11.99
N VAL A 355 0.91 8.52 -11.98
CA VAL A 355 2.01 8.73 -11.03
C VAL A 355 1.49 8.77 -9.60
N TRP A 356 0.34 9.39 -9.35
CA TRP A 356 -0.26 9.44 -8.01
C TRP A 356 -0.65 8.04 -7.51
N ILE A 357 -1.30 7.23 -8.35
CA ILE A 357 -1.62 5.82 -8.04
C ILE A 357 -0.32 5.07 -7.70
N LEU A 358 0.71 5.21 -8.54
CA LEU A 358 1.99 4.54 -8.37
C LEU A 358 2.70 4.94 -7.06
N VAL A 359 2.71 6.24 -6.72
CA VAL A 359 3.27 6.73 -5.47
C VAL A 359 2.49 6.20 -4.26
N LYS A 360 1.15 6.14 -4.32
CA LYS A 360 0.33 5.61 -3.22
C LYS A 360 0.54 4.10 -3.02
N LEU A 361 0.81 3.35 -4.09
CA LEU A 361 1.15 1.92 -4.05
C LEU A 361 2.56 1.67 -3.50
N CYS A 362 3.56 2.40 -4.00
CA CYS A 362 4.98 2.18 -3.68
C CYS A 362 5.40 2.74 -2.31
N TRP A 363 4.77 3.83 -1.84
CA TRP A 363 5.06 4.42 -0.53
C TRP A 363 4.15 3.93 0.60
N SER A 364 3.39 2.87 0.34
CA SER A 364 2.58 2.25 1.38
C SER A 364 3.46 1.61 2.44
N ARG A 365 3.31 2.04 3.70
CA ARG A 365 3.91 1.38 4.89
C ARG A 365 3.12 0.16 5.35
N ALA A 366 2.32 -0.47 4.47
CA ALA A 366 1.55 -1.65 4.83
C ALA A 366 2.47 -2.74 5.40
N ARG A 367 2.02 -3.38 6.49
CA ARG A 367 2.83 -4.24 7.36
C ARG A 367 3.26 -5.58 6.72
N ALA A 368 2.76 -5.96 5.55
CA ALA A 368 2.93 -7.33 5.05
C ALA A 368 4.09 -7.50 4.05
N THR A 369 4.68 -6.42 3.55
CA THR A 369 5.85 -6.49 2.66
C THR A 369 7.17 -6.44 3.45
N SER A 370 8.13 -7.27 3.06
CA SER A 370 9.48 -7.19 3.64
C SER A 370 10.12 -5.86 3.27
N ILE A 371 10.98 -5.33 4.15
CA ILE A 371 11.68 -4.05 3.89
C ILE A 371 12.50 -4.13 2.59
N SER A 372 13.11 -5.29 2.30
CA SER A 372 13.85 -5.53 1.06
C SER A 372 12.95 -5.37 -0.18
N GLN A 373 11.72 -5.91 -0.15
CA GLN A 373 10.76 -5.74 -1.24
C GLN A 373 10.29 -4.29 -1.38
N GLN A 374 10.06 -3.58 -0.25
CA GLN A 374 9.71 -2.16 -0.29
C GLN A 374 10.84 -1.30 -0.88
N LEU A 375 12.09 -1.61 -0.55
CA LEU A 375 13.26 -0.94 -1.12
C LEU A 375 13.38 -1.25 -2.62
N SER A 376 13.20 -2.51 -3.02
CA SER A 376 13.22 -2.91 -4.43
C SER A 376 12.14 -2.20 -5.25
N LEU A 377 10.91 -2.09 -4.74
CA LEU A 377 9.83 -1.34 -5.38
C LEU A 377 10.17 0.15 -5.52
N ARG A 378 10.81 0.72 -4.50
CA ARG A 378 11.23 2.12 -4.51
C ARG A 378 12.36 2.38 -5.50
N GLU A 379 13.34 1.48 -5.58
CA GLU A 379 14.41 1.55 -6.57
C GLU A 379 13.88 1.40 -7.99
N ALA A 380 12.95 0.48 -8.22
CA ALA A 380 12.29 0.32 -9.52
C ALA A 380 11.48 1.58 -9.89
N PHE A 381 10.77 2.19 -8.94
CA PHE A 381 10.12 3.48 -9.15
C PHE A 381 11.12 4.58 -9.48
N ASP A 382 12.21 4.70 -8.71
CA ASP A 382 13.22 5.73 -8.90
C ASP A 382 13.91 5.60 -10.29
N ARG A 383 13.95 4.39 -10.86
CA ARG A 383 14.41 4.15 -12.24
C ARG A 383 13.36 4.49 -13.30
N LEU A 384 12.10 4.13 -13.05
CA LEU A 384 11.00 4.35 -13.99
C LEU A 384 10.64 5.84 -14.10
N PHE A 385 10.60 6.55 -12.98
CA PHE A 385 10.06 7.91 -12.88
C PHE A 385 10.76 8.93 -13.80
N PRO A 386 12.11 8.97 -13.93
CA PRO A 386 12.78 9.83 -14.90
C PRO A 386 12.44 9.49 -16.36
N ALA A 387 12.30 8.21 -16.70
CA ALA A 387 11.92 7.77 -18.04
C ALA A 387 10.49 8.21 -18.38
N LEU A 388 9.60 8.15 -17.38
CA LEU A 388 8.24 8.65 -17.47
C LEU A 388 8.18 10.16 -17.66
N LEU A 389 8.93 10.95 -16.89
CA LEU A 389 8.97 12.41 -17.06
C LEU A 389 9.46 12.82 -18.47
N ARG A 390 10.49 12.14 -18.97
CA ARG A 390 11.00 12.35 -20.34
C ARG A 390 9.98 11.97 -21.41
N ALA A 391 9.30 10.84 -21.26
CA ALA A 391 8.30 10.38 -22.24
C ALA A 391 7.12 11.35 -22.39
N PHE A 392 6.75 12.05 -21.32
CA PHE A 392 5.61 12.99 -21.29
C PHE A 392 6.03 14.47 -21.37
N ASN A 393 7.32 14.75 -21.58
CA ASN A 393 7.89 16.11 -21.69
C ASN A 393 7.51 17.05 -20.52
N PHE A 394 7.43 16.54 -19.29
CA PHE A 394 7.10 17.36 -18.12
C PHE A 394 8.32 18.13 -17.62
N GLY A 395 8.27 19.46 -17.73
CA GLY A 395 9.20 20.34 -17.00
C GLY A 395 8.84 20.44 -15.52
N ALA A 396 9.83 20.70 -14.66
CA ALA A 396 9.61 20.85 -13.21
C ALA A 396 8.59 21.95 -12.85
N GLU A 397 8.58 23.06 -13.59
CA GLU A 397 7.62 24.16 -13.40
C GLU A 397 6.20 23.77 -13.82
N GLN A 398 6.05 23.00 -14.89
CA GLN A 398 4.74 22.48 -15.32
C GLN A 398 4.20 21.50 -14.27
N LEU A 399 5.04 20.58 -13.78
CA LEU A 399 4.63 19.65 -12.74
C LEU A 399 4.17 20.38 -11.47
N LYS A 400 4.84 21.47 -11.10
CA LYS A 400 4.48 22.32 -9.96
C LYS A 400 3.15 23.05 -10.16
N LEU A 401 2.90 23.59 -11.36
CA LEU A 401 1.62 24.23 -11.68
C LEU A 401 0.46 23.22 -11.69
N PHE A 402 0.67 22.04 -12.27
CA PHE A 402 -0.36 21.01 -12.33
C PHE A 402 -0.61 20.33 -10.98
N THR A 403 0.40 20.17 -10.13
CA THR A 403 0.19 19.62 -8.78
C THR A 403 -0.57 20.58 -7.86
N GLN A 404 -0.63 21.87 -8.19
CA GLN A 404 -1.46 22.86 -7.47
C GLN A 404 -2.94 22.81 -7.88
N SER A 405 -3.26 22.34 -9.10
CA SER A 405 -4.65 22.22 -9.57
C SER A 405 -5.31 20.90 -9.16
N LEU A 406 -4.52 19.93 -8.69
CA LEU A 406 -5.03 18.61 -8.31
C LEU A 406 -5.42 18.59 -6.82
N PRO A 407 -6.55 17.95 -6.46
CA PRO A 407 -6.98 17.77 -5.07
C PRO A 407 -6.16 16.68 -4.36
N PHE A 408 -4.86 16.63 -4.64
CA PHE A 408 -3.95 15.68 -4.04
C PHE A 408 -3.42 16.20 -2.70
N GLU A 409 -3.15 15.28 -1.80
CA GLU A 409 -2.53 15.55 -0.51
C GLU A 409 -1.18 16.27 -0.70
N GLY A 410 -0.91 17.33 0.08
CA GLY A 410 0.36 18.09 -0.01
C GLY A 410 1.63 17.24 0.15
N THR A 411 1.51 16.05 0.76
CA THR A 411 2.60 15.08 0.85
C THR A 411 3.00 14.49 -0.51
N PHE A 412 2.08 14.39 -1.47
CA PHE A 412 2.37 13.98 -2.83
C PHE A 412 3.21 15.02 -3.56
N VAL A 413 2.81 16.29 -3.49
CA VAL A 413 3.54 17.43 -4.08
C VAL A 413 4.94 17.54 -3.50
N GLN A 414 5.08 17.39 -2.18
CA GLN A 414 6.39 17.40 -1.53
C GLN A 414 7.27 16.24 -1.99
N LYS A 415 6.72 15.03 -2.13
CA LYS A 415 7.48 13.86 -2.63
C LYS A 415 7.89 14.01 -4.09
N LEU A 416 7.00 14.47 -4.96
CA LEU A 416 7.30 14.80 -6.35
C LEU A 416 8.40 15.86 -6.44
N SER A 417 8.31 16.92 -5.63
CA SER A 417 9.34 17.97 -5.58
C SER A 417 10.71 17.40 -5.18
N LEU A 418 10.76 16.48 -4.23
CA LEU A 418 12.01 15.81 -3.83
C LEU A 418 12.59 14.93 -4.96
N LEU A 419 11.73 14.27 -5.73
CA LEU A 419 12.14 13.43 -6.87
C LEU A 419 12.69 14.30 -8.02
N LEU A 420 12.01 15.40 -8.34
CA LEU A 420 12.47 16.35 -9.35
C LEU A 420 13.80 17.02 -8.99
N ASN A 421 13.97 17.42 -7.72
CA ASN A 421 15.22 18.02 -7.26
C ASN A 421 16.40 17.04 -7.35
N ARG A 422 16.16 15.74 -7.18
CA ARG A 422 17.17 14.70 -7.38
C ARG A 422 17.57 14.56 -8.85
N GLU A 423 16.61 14.57 -9.78
CA GLU A 423 16.92 14.45 -11.21
C GLU A 423 17.69 15.68 -11.72
N HIS A 424 17.31 16.89 -11.30
CA HIS A 424 18.08 18.09 -11.62
C HIS A 424 19.51 18.04 -11.06
N LEU A 425 19.70 17.48 -9.86
CA LEU A 425 21.04 17.25 -9.30
C LEU A 425 21.83 16.23 -10.13
N SER A 426 21.22 15.12 -10.54
CA SER A 426 21.86 14.10 -11.40
C SER A 426 22.20 14.62 -12.79
N GLU A 427 21.35 15.46 -13.39
CA GLU A 427 21.62 16.07 -14.69
C GLU A 427 22.71 17.16 -14.60
N LEU A 428 22.73 17.93 -13.50
CA LEU A 428 23.80 18.89 -13.21
C LEU A 428 25.14 18.19 -12.97
N THR A 429 25.18 17.05 -12.28
CA THR A 429 26.41 16.25 -12.12
C THR A 429 26.85 15.65 -13.46
N ALA A 430 25.92 15.12 -14.26
CA ALA A 430 26.24 14.58 -15.58
C ALA A 430 26.79 15.63 -16.57
N ARG A 431 26.40 16.90 -16.43
CA ARG A 431 26.94 18.01 -17.26
C ARG A 431 28.30 18.54 -16.78
N VAL A 432 28.66 18.34 -15.52
CA VAL A 432 29.98 18.73 -14.99
C VAL A 432 31.06 17.70 -15.36
N ASP A 433 30.68 16.46 -15.67
CA ASP A 433 31.58 15.32 -15.92
C ASP A 433 31.96 15.06 -17.39
N VAL A 434 31.74 16.00 -18.32
CA VAL A 434 32.12 15.83 -19.75
C VAL A 434 33.65 16.02 -19.97
N GLY A 435 34.48 15.85 -18.94
CA GLY A 435 35.92 16.15 -18.98
C GLY A 435 36.90 15.00 -18.72
N GLU A 436 36.51 13.92 -18.02
CA GLU A 436 37.45 12.83 -17.70
C GLU A 436 36.80 11.44 -17.87
N GLU A 437 37.04 10.82 -19.02
CA GLU A 437 36.80 9.40 -19.23
C GLU A 437 37.76 8.59 -18.34
N GLY A 438 37.31 8.14 -17.17
CA GLY A 438 38.20 7.28 -16.39
C GLY A 438 37.82 6.77 -15.01
N LYS A 439 36.55 6.83 -14.59
CA LYS A 439 35.89 6.05 -13.49
C LYS A 439 34.79 6.92 -12.90
N GLN A 440 33.53 6.57 -13.13
CA GLN A 440 32.45 7.21 -12.39
C GLN A 440 32.65 6.96 -10.89
N PRO A 441 32.77 8.01 -10.06
CA PRO A 441 32.80 7.85 -8.61
C PRO A 441 31.50 7.14 -8.20
N THR A 442 31.63 6.00 -7.52
CA THR A 442 30.47 5.25 -7.06
C THR A 442 29.76 6.10 -6.00
N GLU A 443 28.69 6.79 -6.39
CA GLU A 443 27.95 7.68 -5.50
C GLU A 443 27.42 6.89 -4.29
N VAL A 444 27.94 7.22 -3.10
CA VAL A 444 27.57 6.54 -1.86
C VAL A 444 26.35 7.24 -1.26
N SER A 445 25.17 6.63 -1.40
CA SER A 445 23.93 7.15 -0.82
C SER A 445 23.67 6.62 0.60
N VAL A 446 22.98 7.42 1.43
CA VAL A 446 22.57 7.05 2.79
C VAL A 446 21.67 5.81 2.81
N SER A 447 20.88 5.56 1.76
CA SER A 447 20.07 4.34 1.63
C SER A 447 20.94 3.07 1.64
N ASN A 448 22.14 3.13 1.06
CA ASN A 448 23.07 2.01 1.01
C ASN A 448 23.59 1.64 2.42
N LEU A 449 23.55 2.60 3.36
CA LEU A 449 23.89 2.36 4.76
C LEU A 449 22.79 1.65 5.55
N MET A 450 21.59 1.43 4.99
CA MET A 450 20.53 0.67 5.65
C MET A 450 20.65 -0.84 5.39
N ASP A 451 21.11 -1.21 4.19
CA ASP A 451 21.28 -2.60 3.74
C ASP A 451 22.64 -3.15 4.20
N ASP A 452 22.68 -4.40 4.67
CA ASP A 452 23.92 -5.00 5.19
C ASP A 452 24.86 -5.45 4.06
N ASP A 453 24.32 -5.92 2.95
CA ASP A 453 25.09 -6.42 1.82
C ASP A 453 25.62 -5.27 0.98
N LEU A 454 24.81 -4.24 0.72
CA LEU A 454 25.30 -3.02 0.04
C LEU A 454 26.37 -2.32 0.87
N TYR A 455 26.21 -2.22 2.19
CA TYR A 455 27.23 -1.64 3.04
C TYR A 455 28.54 -2.43 3.02
N ARG A 456 28.50 -3.77 3.04
CA ARG A 456 29.71 -4.60 2.90
C ARG A 456 30.36 -4.42 1.53
N GLN A 457 29.56 -4.32 0.47
CA GLN A 457 30.09 -4.03 -0.87
C GLN A 457 30.74 -2.65 -0.95
N LEU A 458 30.16 -1.64 -0.29
CA LEU A 458 30.77 -0.31 -0.22
C LEU A 458 32.06 -0.33 0.59
N GLN A 459 32.12 -1.09 1.69
CA GLN A 459 33.36 -1.25 2.46
C GLN A 459 34.49 -1.88 1.63
N THR A 460 34.19 -2.73 0.65
CA THR A 460 35.21 -3.33 -0.21
C THR A 460 35.54 -2.49 -1.44
N LYS A 461 34.56 -1.75 -1.98
CA LYS A 461 34.69 -1.02 -3.25
C LYS A 461 35.02 0.46 -3.11
N SER A 462 34.53 1.14 -2.07
CA SER A 462 34.63 2.60 -1.92
C SER A 462 34.66 3.00 -0.44
N VAL A 463 35.80 2.76 0.22
CA VAL A 463 36.03 3.22 1.60
C VAL A 463 36.04 4.75 1.66
N ASP A 464 36.62 5.39 0.64
CA ASP A 464 36.74 6.85 0.59
C ASP A 464 35.36 7.53 0.52
N GLY A 465 34.44 7.03 -0.31
CA GLY A 465 33.06 7.56 -0.35
C GLY A 465 32.29 7.36 0.97
N LEU A 466 32.59 6.29 1.71
CA LEU A 466 32.04 6.10 3.07
C LEU A 466 32.64 7.07 4.08
N CYS A 467 33.94 7.39 3.96
CA CYS A 467 34.62 8.40 4.77
C CYS A 467 34.06 9.79 4.48
N GLU A 468 33.92 10.18 3.21
CA GLU A 468 33.35 11.46 2.79
C GLU A 468 31.91 11.63 3.30
N LEU A 469 31.07 10.60 3.11
CA LEU A 469 29.72 10.60 3.66
C LEU A 469 29.72 10.68 5.19
N GLY A 470 30.65 9.97 5.83
CA GLY A 470 30.88 10.06 7.27
C GLY A 470 31.36 11.43 7.71
N GLU A 471 32.14 12.15 6.90
CA GLU A 471 32.65 13.49 7.22
C GLU A 471 31.62 14.58 6.99
N SER A 472 30.66 14.36 6.09
CA SER A 472 29.58 15.31 5.81
C SER A 472 28.78 15.71 7.05
N ILE A 473 28.67 14.84 8.07
CA ILE A 473 27.97 15.15 9.32
C ILE A 473 28.72 16.17 10.19
N ASN A 474 30.01 16.41 9.94
CA ASN A 474 30.82 17.36 10.70
C ASN A 474 30.46 18.82 10.40
N ALA A 475 29.72 19.09 9.31
CA ALA A 475 29.25 20.43 9.00
C ALA A 475 28.29 20.99 10.08
N ASP A 476 27.48 20.13 10.69
CA ASP A 476 26.56 20.50 11.77
C ASP A 476 26.25 19.30 12.69
N LEU A 477 27.12 19.10 13.68
CA LEU A 477 26.96 18.01 14.66
C LEU A 477 25.69 18.16 15.51
N SER A 478 25.22 19.39 15.74
CA SER A 478 23.98 19.64 16.48
C SER A 478 22.78 19.11 15.72
N THR A 479 22.66 19.49 14.45
CA THR A 479 21.58 19.01 13.57
C THR A 479 21.68 17.51 13.37
N PHE A 480 22.89 16.96 13.19
CA PHE A 480 23.07 15.52 13.11
C PHE A 480 22.61 14.80 14.39
N ALA A 481 22.94 15.31 15.58
CA ALA A 481 22.49 14.75 16.85
C ALA A 481 20.95 14.75 16.96
N GLN A 482 20.31 15.85 16.57
CA GLN A 482 18.85 16.01 16.56
C GLN A 482 18.18 15.02 15.60
N ILE A 483 18.65 14.97 14.34
CA ILE A 483 18.11 14.05 13.34
C ILE A 483 18.31 12.60 13.79
N SER A 484 19.51 12.26 14.26
CA SER A 484 19.82 10.92 14.79
C SER A 484 18.89 10.55 15.92
N ARG A 485 18.62 11.46 16.86
CA ARG A 485 17.68 11.23 17.96
C ARG A 485 16.27 10.91 17.45
N LYS A 486 15.73 11.76 16.57
CA LYS A 486 14.39 11.57 15.97
C LYS A 486 14.30 10.21 15.23
N LEU A 487 15.34 9.88 14.47
CA LEU A 487 15.46 8.62 13.75
C LEU A 487 15.52 7.41 14.69
N ILE A 488 16.37 7.45 15.72
CA ILE A 488 16.52 6.37 16.71
C ILE A 488 15.20 6.13 17.45
N HIS A 489 14.45 7.18 17.78
CA HIS A 489 13.14 7.06 18.44
C HIS A 489 12.07 6.45 17.51
N GLY A 490 12.11 6.77 16.21
CA GLY A 490 11.13 6.30 15.24
C GLY A 490 11.42 4.92 14.64
N ASP A 491 12.69 4.56 14.46
CA ASP A 491 13.10 3.38 13.70
C ASP A 491 14.38 2.72 14.25
N LYS A 492 14.27 1.43 14.59
CA LYS A 492 15.39 0.59 15.03
C LYS A 492 16.48 0.41 13.95
N TYR A 493 16.14 0.50 12.67
CA TYR A 493 17.09 0.32 11.57
C TYR A 493 17.97 1.55 11.37
N ALA A 494 17.46 2.75 11.67
CA ALA A 494 18.22 3.99 11.56
C ALA A 494 19.46 4.03 12.48
N ILE A 495 19.45 3.24 13.55
CA ILE A 495 20.61 3.01 14.43
C ILE A 495 21.83 2.51 13.64
N ARG A 496 21.61 1.66 12.63
CA ARG A 496 22.69 1.12 11.79
C ARG A 496 23.34 2.24 11.00
N VAL A 497 22.52 3.10 10.39
CA VAL A 497 22.99 4.26 9.61
C VAL A 497 23.85 5.17 10.48
N VAL A 498 23.35 5.58 11.66
CA VAL A 498 24.09 6.45 12.59
C VAL A 498 25.43 5.82 12.99
N LYS A 499 25.45 4.53 13.35
CA LYS A 499 26.68 3.83 13.71
C LYS A 499 27.65 3.74 12.55
N ARG A 500 27.18 3.46 11.33
CA ARG A 500 28.01 3.33 10.12
C ARG A 500 28.63 4.68 9.73
N LEU A 501 27.87 5.77 9.83
CA LEU A 501 28.39 7.12 9.62
C LEU A 501 29.51 7.45 10.61
N LEU A 502 29.28 7.22 11.91
CA LEU A 502 30.30 7.44 12.95
C LEU A 502 31.52 6.51 12.80
N GLN A 503 31.30 5.27 12.35
CA GLN A 503 32.37 4.30 12.09
C GLN A 503 33.28 4.72 10.95
N HIS A 504 32.84 5.60 10.05
CA HIS A 504 33.64 6.07 8.92
C HIS A 504 34.06 7.55 9.05
N ASN A 505 33.57 8.26 10.06
CA ASN A 505 33.98 9.64 10.33
C ASN A 505 35.35 9.69 11.02
N LEU A 506 36.41 9.95 10.24
CA LEU A 506 37.77 10.05 10.75
C LEU A 506 37.98 11.26 11.69
N PRO A 507 37.46 12.48 11.39
CA PRO A 507 37.60 13.65 12.26
C PRO A 507 37.05 13.46 13.67
N ILE A 508 35.91 12.78 13.84
CA ILE A 508 35.36 12.46 15.17
C ILE A 508 36.32 11.55 15.92
N LYS A 509 36.86 10.50 15.27
CA LYS A 509 37.79 9.56 15.91
C LYS A 509 39.09 10.24 16.34
N THR A 510 39.65 11.08 15.48
CA THR A 510 40.88 11.84 15.80
C THR A 510 40.62 12.82 16.92
N SER A 511 39.50 13.56 16.88
CA SER A 511 39.11 14.49 17.96
C SER A 511 38.92 13.77 19.29
N LEU A 512 38.30 12.58 19.29
CA LEU A 512 38.17 11.76 20.49
C LEU A 512 39.53 11.28 21.01
N SER A 513 40.45 10.87 20.14
CA SER A 513 41.81 10.48 20.55
C SER A 513 42.62 11.61 21.19
N GLN A 514 42.36 12.85 20.77
CA GLN A 514 42.98 14.05 21.35
C GLN A 514 42.39 14.44 22.71
N SER A 515 41.25 13.85 23.13
CA SER A 515 40.69 14.10 24.47
C SER A 515 41.39 13.30 25.58
N ALA A 516 42.19 12.29 25.23
CA ALA A 516 42.90 11.43 26.19
C ALA A 516 44.02 12.12 27.00
N PRO A 517 44.92 12.93 26.39
CA PRO A 517 46.10 13.49 27.08
C PRO A 517 45.75 14.49 28.18
N GLN A 518 44.60 15.16 28.07
CA GLN A 518 44.16 16.16 29.04
C GLN A 518 43.99 15.57 30.45
N ARG A 519 43.70 14.27 30.57
CA ARG A 519 43.50 13.62 31.88
C ARG A 519 44.81 13.24 32.57
N ILE A 520 45.82 12.81 31.81
CA ILE A 520 47.15 12.51 32.38
C ILE A 520 47.78 13.80 32.89
N GLN A 521 47.65 14.89 32.11
CA GLN A 521 48.16 16.20 32.53
C GLN A 521 47.39 16.81 33.70
N SER A 522 46.06 16.77 33.70
CA SER A 522 45.28 17.31 34.83
C SER A 522 45.43 16.48 36.10
N ARG A 523 45.60 15.15 36.01
CA ARG A 523 45.88 14.31 37.17
C ARG A 523 47.29 14.52 37.71
N ALA A 524 48.30 14.64 36.83
CA ALA A 524 49.66 14.99 37.23
C ALA A 524 49.71 16.40 37.86
N LEU A 525 48.98 17.38 37.32
CA LEU A 525 48.88 18.72 37.91
C LEU A 525 48.12 18.72 39.25
N GLN A 526 47.12 17.86 39.44
CA GLN A 526 46.42 17.73 40.73
C GLN A 526 47.26 17.03 41.80
N GLU A 527 48.08 16.05 41.42
CA GLU A 527 49.01 15.38 42.33
C GLU A 527 50.18 16.31 42.71
N HIS A 528 50.66 17.15 41.79
CA HIS A 528 51.73 18.12 42.08
C HIS A 528 51.25 19.43 42.73
N ALA A 529 49.98 19.82 42.61
CA ALA A 529 49.45 21.01 43.30
C ALA A 529 49.25 20.81 44.82
N SER A 530 49.56 19.62 45.36
CA SER A 530 49.55 19.36 46.80
C SER A 530 50.91 19.56 47.50
N ASP A 531 52.00 19.78 46.75
CA ASP A 531 53.33 20.01 47.31
C ASP A 531 54.05 21.19 46.60
N GLY A 532 54.08 22.35 47.26
CA GLY A 532 55.17 23.33 47.12
C GLY A 532 55.16 24.28 45.92
N ALA A 533 55.48 25.54 46.21
CA ALA A 533 55.47 26.67 45.30
C ALA A 533 56.75 26.82 44.43
N THR A 534 56.62 27.70 43.43
CA THR A 534 57.61 28.61 42.82
C THR A 534 58.46 28.14 41.62
N GLU A 535 58.19 28.82 40.49
CA GLU A 535 59.11 29.34 39.45
C GLU A 535 60.16 28.44 38.79
N ALA A 536 59.97 28.17 37.50
CA ALA A 536 60.81 28.72 36.42
C ALA A 536 60.49 28.09 35.04
N ALA A 537 60.82 28.85 33.99
CA ALA A 537 61.02 28.42 32.60
C ALA A 537 59.79 28.31 31.69
N SER A 538 59.27 29.49 31.38
CA SER A 538 59.03 29.92 29.99
C SER A 538 60.28 29.69 29.14
N MET A 539 60.18 28.93 28.05
CA MET A 539 60.83 29.19 26.74
C MET A 539 60.71 27.95 25.84
N HIS A 540 60.25 28.16 24.62
CA HIS A 540 60.23 27.28 23.43
C HIS A 540 58.86 26.72 23.02
N SER A 541 58.16 27.52 22.20
CA SER A 541 57.36 26.96 21.10
C SER A 541 57.39 27.93 19.92
N HIS A 542 58.42 27.78 19.09
CA HIS A 542 58.48 28.42 17.78
C HIS A 542 57.58 27.69 16.78
N SER A 543 56.72 28.50 16.18
CA SER A 543 55.96 28.33 14.94
C SER A 543 56.50 27.31 13.94
N ARG A 544 55.66 26.34 13.59
CA ARG A 544 55.69 25.66 12.29
C ARG A 544 54.37 25.96 11.57
N VAL A 545 54.35 27.11 10.89
CA VAL A 545 53.26 27.51 9.99
C VAL A 545 53.40 26.71 8.70
N GLY A 546 52.86 25.50 8.73
CA GLY A 546 52.59 24.69 7.54
C GLY A 546 51.16 24.97 7.07
N ARG A 547 51.04 25.42 5.83
CA ARG A 547 49.83 25.78 5.09
C ARG A 547 48.79 24.63 5.13
N GLN A 548 47.90 24.62 6.12
CA GLN A 548 46.74 23.70 6.17
C GLN A 548 45.54 24.38 5.53
N THR A 549 45.19 23.93 4.34
CA THR A 549 43.95 24.29 3.66
C THR A 549 42.77 23.64 4.39
N GLY A 550 41.98 24.43 5.11
CA GLY A 550 40.53 24.25 5.28
C GLY A 550 40.01 22.99 5.99
N GLN A 551 40.79 22.25 6.77
CA GLN A 551 40.23 21.19 7.60
C GLN A 551 39.47 21.81 8.78
N SER A 552 38.14 21.71 8.75
CA SER A 552 37.25 22.05 9.86
C SER A 552 37.65 21.26 11.10
N HIS A 553 38.48 21.86 11.95
CA HIS A 553 39.04 21.21 13.12
C HIS A 553 37.93 21.01 14.16
N LEU A 554 37.35 19.82 14.17
CA LEU A 554 36.32 19.42 15.12
C LEU A 554 36.92 19.40 16.54
N LEU A 555 36.26 20.06 17.50
CA LEU A 555 36.79 20.15 18.86
C LEU A 555 36.53 18.83 19.61
N PRO A 556 37.49 18.33 20.43
CA PRO A 556 37.29 17.12 21.23
C PRO A 556 36.03 17.14 22.11
N SER A 557 35.68 18.31 22.66
CA SER A 557 34.47 18.51 23.46
C SER A 557 33.18 18.35 22.66
N GLN A 558 33.18 18.73 21.38
CA GLN A 558 32.01 18.58 20.50
C GLN A 558 31.78 17.12 20.12
N ALA A 559 32.87 16.39 19.79
CA ALA A 559 32.80 14.95 19.53
C ALA A 559 32.26 14.19 20.76
N LEU A 560 32.77 14.53 21.95
CA LEU A 560 32.32 13.93 23.20
C LEU A 560 30.85 14.24 23.47
N GLY A 561 30.43 15.51 23.33
CA GLY A 561 29.05 15.92 23.50
C GLY A 561 28.09 15.22 22.53
N LEU A 562 28.50 14.95 21.29
CA LEU A 562 27.71 14.16 20.36
C LEU A 562 27.52 12.71 20.88
N MET A 563 28.59 12.07 21.34
CA MET A 563 28.53 10.71 21.87
C MET A 563 27.64 10.61 23.11
N GLU A 564 27.67 11.61 23.99
CA GLU A 564 26.77 11.72 25.15
C GLU A 564 25.30 11.81 24.74
N ARG A 565 24.97 12.69 23.79
CA ARG A 565 23.61 12.86 23.26
C ARG A 565 23.10 11.57 22.61
N LEU A 566 23.94 10.88 21.84
CA LEU A 566 23.58 9.60 21.23
C LEU A 566 23.37 8.49 22.26
N ALA A 567 24.22 8.39 23.27
CA ALA A 567 24.05 7.43 24.36
C ALA A 567 22.72 7.66 25.10
N LEU A 568 22.38 8.91 25.40
CA LEU A 568 21.09 9.27 25.99
C LEU A 568 19.92 8.93 25.05
N ALA A 569 20.04 9.24 23.75
CA ALA A 569 19.03 8.92 22.76
C ALA A 569 18.77 7.41 22.67
N PHE A 570 19.83 6.58 22.68
CA PHE A 570 19.69 5.13 22.70
C PHE A 570 19.07 4.60 24.00
N ALA A 571 19.48 5.15 25.15
CA ALA A 571 18.95 4.73 26.44
C ALA A 571 17.44 4.96 26.53
N LEU A 572 16.97 6.11 26.05
CA LEU A 572 15.58 6.56 26.16
C LEU A 572 14.68 6.13 25.01
N ALA A 573 15.22 5.59 23.92
CA ALA A 573 14.44 5.23 22.74
C ALA A 573 13.33 4.22 23.11
N PRO A 574 12.05 4.58 22.89
CA PRO A 574 10.92 3.68 23.17
C PRO A 574 10.83 2.53 22.17
N SER A 575 11.40 2.70 20.98
CA SER A 575 11.47 1.69 19.91
C SER A 575 12.40 0.51 20.24
N LEU A 576 13.31 0.66 21.20
CA LEU A 576 14.27 -0.37 21.59
C LEU A 576 13.80 -1.15 22.81
N SER A 577 14.11 -2.45 22.87
CA SER A 577 14.01 -3.22 24.11
C SER A 577 15.12 -2.82 25.08
N ALA A 578 14.97 -3.09 26.38
CA ALA A 578 16.00 -2.79 27.39
C ALA A 578 17.37 -3.39 27.01
N ARG A 579 17.38 -4.64 26.54
CA ARG A 579 18.59 -5.32 26.04
C ARG A 579 19.17 -4.62 24.82
N SER A 580 18.34 -4.25 23.84
CA SER A 580 18.81 -3.58 22.63
C SER A 580 19.39 -2.19 22.93
N ALA A 581 18.71 -1.42 23.79
CA ALA A 581 19.19 -0.13 24.27
C ALA A 581 20.55 -0.25 24.97
N LEU A 582 20.70 -1.21 25.90
CA LEU A 582 21.98 -1.47 26.56
C LEU A 582 23.10 -1.79 25.56
N VAL A 583 22.83 -2.63 24.55
CA VAL A 583 23.81 -2.94 23.50
C VAL A 583 24.25 -1.68 22.73
N GLN A 584 23.34 -0.75 22.45
CA GLN A 584 23.71 0.50 21.76
C GLN A 584 24.45 1.47 22.67
N VAL A 585 24.05 1.63 23.93
CA VAL A 585 24.80 2.48 24.88
C VAL A 585 26.20 1.88 25.14
N HIS A 586 26.30 0.55 25.26
CA HIS A 586 27.58 -0.13 25.39
C HIS A 586 28.47 0.06 24.15
N TRP A 587 27.87 0.15 22.95
CA TRP A 587 28.61 0.51 21.74
C TRP A 587 29.20 1.93 21.85
N CYS A 588 28.45 2.92 22.35
CA CYS A 588 28.99 4.27 22.61
C CYS A 588 30.15 4.23 23.62
N TYR A 589 29.99 3.49 24.72
CA TYR A 589 31.04 3.27 25.72
C TYR A 589 32.31 2.66 25.08
N THR A 590 32.15 1.57 24.31
CA THR A 590 33.26 0.88 23.64
C THR A 590 33.93 1.79 22.60
N PHE A 591 33.15 2.59 21.89
CA PHE A 591 33.65 3.54 20.90
C PHE A 591 34.52 4.61 21.57
N LEU A 592 34.06 5.22 22.66
CA LEU A 592 34.85 6.17 23.44
C LEU A 592 36.14 5.53 23.98
N HIS A 593 36.02 4.35 24.60
CA HIS A 593 37.17 3.62 25.14
C HIS A 593 38.19 3.26 24.07
N ARG A 594 37.74 2.81 22.88
CA ARG A 594 38.63 2.45 21.76
C ARG A 594 39.48 3.62 21.29
N TYR A 595 38.94 4.84 21.33
CA TYR A 595 39.66 6.06 20.96
C TYR A 595 40.22 6.81 22.16
N GLY A 596 40.31 6.19 23.34
CA GLY A 596 40.92 6.81 24.53
C GLY A 596 40.16 8.01 25.11
N ALA A 597 38.91 8.25 24.68
CA ALA A 597 38.13 9.37 25.16
C ALA A 597 37.61 9.13 26.60
N PRO A 598 37.47 10.18 27.42
CA PRO A 598 36.98 10.03 28.77
C PRO A 598 35.53 9.54 28.78
N ILE A 599 35.26 8.53 29.60
CA ILE A 599 33.89 8.12 29.89
C ILE A 599 33.30 9.13 30.86
N THR A 600 32.22 9.79 30.47
CA THR A 600 31.60 10.84 31.26
C THR A 600 30.44 10.32 32.11
N PRO A 601 30.01 11.08 33.14
CA PRO A 601 28.82 10.73 33.92
C PRO A 601 27.53 10.66 33.09
N ALA A 602 27.48 11.25 31.89
CA ALA A 602 26.34 11.10 30.99
C ALA A 602 26.25 9.68 30.41
N ILE A 603 27.39 9.09 30.02
CA ILE A 603 27.47 7.71 29.50
C ILE A 603 27.10 6.69 30.58
N THR A 604 27.62 6.85 31.80
CA THR A 604 27.30 5.95 32.92
C THR A 604 25.84 6.06 33.37
N ARG A 605 25.25 7.27 33.32
CA ARG A 605 23.80 7.49 33.49
C ARG A 605 22.98 6.74 32.44
N ALA A 606 23.37 6.84 31.17
CA ALA A 606 22.73 6.12 30.07
C ALA A 606 22.85 4.60 30.24
N LEU A 607 24.03 4.09 30.64
CA LEU A 607 24.26 2.66 30.91
C LEU A 607 23.38 2.15 32.03
N TRP A 608 23.32 2.87 33.16
CA TRP A 608 22.47 2.53 34.29
C TRP A 608 20.99 2.48 33.89
N HIS A 609 20.50 3.47 33.16
CA HIS A 609 19.11 3.50 32.75
C HIS A 609 18.78 2.35 31.80
N ALA A 610 19.56 2.19 30.73
CA ALA A 610 19.34 1.14 29.73
C ALA A 610 19.49 -0.27 30.31
N GLY A 611 20.47 -0.45 31.20
CA GLY A 611 20.86 -1.76 31.73
C GLY A 611 20.21 -2.15 33.06
N VAL A 612 19.64 -1.23 33.83
CA VAL A 612 19.05 -1.53 35.15
C VAL A 612 17.62 -1.01 35.23
N THR A 613 17.42 0.30 35.06
CA THR A 613 16.11 0.93 35.27
C THR A 613 15.03 0.41 34.31
N ARG A 614 15.37 0.18 33.03
CA ARG A 614 14.39 -0.23 32.00
C ARG A 614 13.83 -1.65 32.16
N TYR A 615 14.31 -2.45 33.10
CA TYR A 615 13.84 -3.84 33.29
C TYR A 615 12.53 -3.96 34.11
N HIS A 616 11.90 -2.84 34.52
CA HIS A 616 10.54 -2.76 35.10
C HIS A 616 10.17 -3.89 36.11
N GLY A 617 11.09 -4.29 36.97
CA GLY A 617 10.84 -5.30 38.02
C GLY A 617 11.41 -6.70 37.77
N ASN A 618 11.74 -7.07 36.52
CA ASN A 618 12.42 -8.34 36.25
C ASN A 618 13.91 -8.32 36.64
N GLY A 619 14.45 -7.12 36.88
CA GLY A 619 15.85 -6.89 37.23
C GLY A 619 16.83 -7.27 36.11
N PRO A 620 17.99 -6.60 36.01
CA PRO A 620 19.09 -7.13 35.24
C PRO A 620 19.70 -8.37 35.91
N SER A 621 20.48 -9.16 35.15
CA SER A 621 21.33 -10.17 35.78
C SER A 621 22.33 -9.50 36.74
N TYR A 622 22.69 -10.21 37.81
CA TYR A 622 23.67 -9.73 38.79
C TYR A 622 24.98 -9.30 38.12
N SER A 623 25.50 -10.11 37.18
CA SER A 623 26.73 -9.80 36.45
C SER A 623 26.65 -8.51 35.64
N GLN A 624 25.50 -8.23 35.00
CA GLN A 624 25.28 -6.99 34.25
C GLN A 624 25.25 -5.78 35.18
N MET A 625 24.51 -5.88 36.29
CA MET A 625 24.44 -4.79 37.29
C MET A 625 25.82 -4.52 37.91
N HIS A 626 26.54 -5.58 38.31
CA HIS A 626 27.88 -5.47 38.87
C HIS A 626 28.86 -4.81 37.89
N TRP A 627 28.81 -5.19 36.61
CA TRP A 627 29.63 -4.56 35.56
C TRP A 627 29.32 -3.06 35.39
N ILE A 628 28.03 -2.66 35.37
CA ILE A 628 27.65 -1.24 35.30
C ILE A 628 28.12 -0.49 36.55
N LEU A 629 27.94 -1.05 37.75
CA LEU A 629 28.37 -0.42 39.00
C LEU A 629 29.89 -0.26 39.07
N LYS A 630 30.66 -1.22 38.54
CA LYS A 630 32.11 -1.08 38.40
C LYS A 630 32.46 0.13 37.54
N ILE A 631 31.83 0.30 36.38
CA ILE A 631 32.07 1.46 35.51
C ILE A 631 31.68 2.76 36.22
N VAL A 632 30.53 2.79 36.92
CA VAL A 632 30.12 3.96 37.71
C VAL A 632 31.15 4.27 38.79
N SER A 633 31.69 3.26 39.48
CA SER A 633 32.69 3.46 40.53
C SER A 633 34.00 4.07 39.98
N GLU A 634 34.40 3.66 38.78
CA GLU A 634 35.62 4.15 38.13
C GLU A 634 35.47 5.59 37.60
N VAL A 635 34.26 5.97 37.18
CA VAL A 635 34.00 7.27 36.55
C VAL A 635 33.49 8.33 37.53
N GLU A 636 32.55 7.96 38.41
CA GLU A 636 31.86 8.86 39.34
C GLU A 636 32.25 8.62 40.80
N GLY A 637 33.01 7.56 41.10
CA GLY A 637 33.47 7.21 42.43
C GLY A 637 32.63 6.14 43.14
N GLN A 638 33.27 5.43 44.07
CA GLN A 638 32.67 4.33 44.83
C GLN A 638 31.41 4.75 45.60
N GLY A 639 31.36 5.99 46.09
CA GLY A 639 30.19 6.53 46.80
C GLY A 639 28.93 6.57 45.93
N VAL A 640 29.05 6.95 44.66
CA VAL A 640 27.92 7.01 43.72
C VAL A 640 27.43 5.60 43.38
N ALA A 641 28.35 4.65 43.17
CA ALA A 641 28.01 3.25 42.96
C ALA A 641 27.29 2.65 44.19
N GLY A 642 27.77 2.94 45.41
CA GLY A 642 27.12 2.55 46.65
C GLY A 642 25.71 3.12 46.80
N MET A 643 25.51 4.40 46.47
CA MET A 643 24.19 5.03 46.47
C MET A 643 23.24 4.38 45.46
N LEU A 644 23.72 4.00 44.26
CA LEU A 644 22.88 3.29 43.28
C LEU A 644 22.44 1.91 43.75
N LEU A 645 23.29 1.21 44.52
CA LEU A 645 22.98 -0.11 45.06
C LEU A 645 21.94 -0.03 46.19
N TRP A 646 22.16 0.87 47.16
CA TRP A 646 21.42 0.86 48.43
C TRP A 646 20.32 1.93 48.56
N ASN A 647 20.32 2.99 47.74
CA ASN A 647 19.39 4.11 47.89
C ASN A 647 18.38 4.20 46.72
N SER A 648 17.13 3.82 46.96
CA SER A 648 16.05 3.86 45.96
C SER A 648 15.71 5.27 45.48
N ASP A 649 15.76 6.26 46.36
CA ASP A 649 15.42 7.65 46.02
C ASP A 649 16.50 8.28 45.16
N PHE A 650 17.77 7.92 45.41
CA PHE A 650 18.86 8.29 44.53
C PHE A 650 18.68 7.74 43.11
N ARG A 651 18.23 6.48 42.97
CA ARG A 651 17.89 5.89 41.66
C ARG A 651 16.78 6.67 40.95
N LYS A 652 15.69 6.99 41.65
CA LYS A 652 14.57 7.78 41.11
C LYS A 652 15.02 9.18 40.68
N ARG A 653 15.82 9.88 41.50
CA ARG A 653 16.39 11.19 41.16
C ARG A 653 17.27 11.12 39.92
N ARG A 654 18.16 10.12 39.83
CA ARG A 654 19.03 9.94 38.66
C ARG A 654 18.24 9.68 37.38
N GLU A 655 17.17 8.90 37.47
CA GLU A 655 16.26 8.68 36.35
C GLU A 655 15.51 9.96 35.95
N ALA A 656 15.04 10.75 36.92
CA ALA A 656 14.41 12.04 36.67
C ALA A 656 15.37 13.00 35.95
N ILE A 657 16.62 13.12 36.43
CA ILE A 657 17.65 13.94 35.77
C ILE A 657 17.85 13.51 34.31
N LEU A 658 17.89 12.21 34.04
CA LEU A 658 18.08 11.70 32.68
C LEU A 658 16.91 12.09 31.76
N ARG A 659 15.67 12.03 32.27
CA ARG A 659 14.49 12.51 31.54
C ARG A 659 14.51 14.02 31.33
N THR A 660 14.92 14.79 32.33
CA THR A 660 15.02 16.26 32.25
C THR A 660 16.05 16.68 31.21
N VAL A 661 17.26 16.12 31.24
CA VAL A 661 18.29 16.39 30.23
C VAL A 661 17.79 16.05 28.84
N ALA A 662 17.05 14.95 28.69
CA ALA A 662 16.47 14.61 27.39
C ALA A 662 15.37 15.59 26.95
N SER A 663 14.53 16.08 27.86
CA SER A 663 13.55 17.11 27.53
C SER A 663 14.19 18.44 27.19
N GLU A 664 15.25 18.84 27.88
CA GLU A 664 16.01 20.07 27.59
C GLU A 664 16.64 20.00 26.21
N VAL A 665 17.31 18.87 25.90
CA VAL A 665 17.85 18.64 24.56
C VAL A 665 16.75 18.66 23.50
N ALA A 666 15.53 18.19 23.81
CA ALA A 666 14.41 18.27 22.87
C ALA A 666 13.82 19.70 22.75
N ALA A 667 13.89 20.50 23.81
CA ALA A 667 13.39 21.87 23.81
C ALA A 667 14.34 22.83 23.08
N ASP A 668 15.65 22.69 23.27
CA ASP A 668 16.67 23.44 22.54
C ASP A 668 16.55 23.17 21.02
N GLU A 669 16.20 21.94 20.67
CA GLU A 669 15.92 21.49 19.31
C GLU A 669 14.70 22.20 18.68
N GLU A 670 13.58 22.36 19.39
CA GLU A 670 12.39 23.08 18.88
C GLU A 670 12.58 24.61 18.86
N GLY A 671 13.34 25.15 19.81
CA GLY A 671 13.66 26.57 19.89
C GLY A 671 14.53 27.06 18.72
N GLY A 672 15.51 26.24 18.31
CA GLY A 672 16.37 26.52 17.15
C GLY A 672 15.58 26.64 15.85
N GLU A 673 14.63 25.74 15.61
CA GLU A 673 13.80 25.70 14.40
C GLU A 673 12.92 26.96 14.27
N LYS A 674 12.30 27.40 15.38
CA LYS A 674 11.51 28.65 15.42
C LYS A 674 12.37 29.89 15.19
N LYS A 675 13.62 29.91 15.71
CA LYS A 675 14.54 31.05 15.55
C LYS A 675 15.07 31.16 14.12
N ALA A 676 15.40 30.03 13.49
CA ALA A 676 15.79 29.98 12.07
C ALA A 676 14.65 30.43 11.15
N MET A 677 13.42 30.00 11.43
CA MET A 677 12.24 30.41 10.66
C MET A 677 11.94 31.92 10.80
N LYS A 678 12.18 32.50 11.99
CA LYS A 678 12.02 33.95 12.22
C LYS A 678 13.12 34.79 11.53
N GLN A 679 14.36 34.30 11.48
CA GLN A 679 15.45 34.98 10.78
C GLN A 679 15.27 34.96 9.24
N ASN A 680 14.85 33.83 8.67
CA ASN A 680 14.57 33.74 7.23
C ASN A 680 13.34 34.57 6.83
N GLY A 681 12.34 34.70 7.71
CA GLY A 681 11.20 35.60 7.48
C GLY A 681 11.56 37.09 7.51
N SER A 682 12.60 37.49 8.25
CA SER A 682 13.05 38.89 8.32
C SER A 682 13.95 39.29 7.16
N ALA A 683 14.75 38.36 6.62
CA ALA A 683 15.57 38.61 5.42
C ALA A 683 14.74 38.76 4.13
N GLY A 684 13.58 38.11 4.04
CA GLY A 684 12.67 38.22 2.90
C GLY A 684 11.89 39.55 2.80
N ARG A 685 11.78 40.32 3.89
CA ARG A 685 11.08 41.62 3.89
C ARG A 685 11.94 42.81 3.48
N GLY A 686 13.27 42.67 3.43
CA GLY A 686 14.21 43.74 3.04
C GLY A 686 14.51 43.86 1.55
N ARG A 687 13.95 42.99 0.69
CA ARG A 687 14.15 43.01 -0.78
C ARG A 687 12.92 43.43 -1.58
N ARG A 688 11.90 43.98 -0.90
CA ARG A 688 10.76 44.67 -1.51
C ARG A 688 10.66 46.09 -0.94
N GLN A 689 11.66 46.91 -1.23
CA GLN A 689 11.57 48.37 -1.27
C GLN A 689 12.45 48.86 -2.40
#